data_AF-A0A9Q1KP38-F1
#
_entry.id   AF-A0A9Q1KP38-F1
#
_cell.length_a   1.000
_cell.length_b   1.000
_cell.length_c   1.000
_cell.angle_alpha   90.00
_cell.angle_beta   90.00
_cell.angle_gamma   90.00
#
_symmetry.space_group_name_H-M   'P 1'
#
loop_
_entity.id
_entity.type
_entity.pdbx_description
1 polymer ?
#
loop_
_entity_poly.entity_id
_entity_poly.type
_entity_poly.pdbx_seq_one_letter_code
_entity_poly.pdbx_strand_id
1 'polypeptide(L)'
;MSLLHHALSFLILFFSLAFSPSKFTHPTNAQSLDDHNHGKETFIVRINNELKPANFSDVDEWYKSILTSLNIRPNDDSNPVIYVYKTVFHGFSARLTLGQADTLKAHPSVVGLFPDQTYELHTTRTPHFLGLNSYHHPTGLLKDSDMGSDVVIGIIDTGIWPESPSFRDDGLGPVPPHFKGACEGGKDFPSSLCNKKLVGVRYFLDGMSSDSVRPAQLESARDVIGHGTHTASTAAGRALVGNSSFFGYAQGQATGIAPKARLAVYKVCQPTIGCRGSNVLAGIDKAVEDGVDVISTSLGGPTGRYARDPIAIGSYGAVQKGVFFSASAGNRGPQTQTVSNIAPWLTTVGASTIDRTFPADLILGNGDVLTGTSLYTGKPLDETKYSPIVQINDTSLGKLCMGSGLPSETIKGKIVICLRGMESPPAKGFNVKKAGGVGIVVTNDLQYGEALFSDAYFGIPGLTITNSAREKLLNYIKTSGHDAKARMVFHGTKVPSGQAPSVAGFSSRGPNLESIYVLKPDVIAPGVDILASWPDAIPPARIRQDPRRSAFNILSGTSMSCPHVAGIAALLKGAHPDWTPAMIRSAMMTTAYNTCRNGKPILAQENHLPASVWLRGAGHVDPEKANDPGLAYDLTEDDYIDFLCASNYTKSEIMMIAKTEVSCEKRTTKKEWDLNYPAIVVAPKRQVERPSNVNVTVTRTLTNVGSGSSSYRVELVSPKGAKVSVNPSELSFEVKGEKKSFEVEVLAEKEKGNVMDAEDGERGEGVRKFKCRWRKKRDLRLTWEKSSLPWTEV
;
A
#
# COMPACT_ATOMS: atom_id res chain seq x y z
N MET A 1 -39.43 -22.87 -51.80
CA MET A 1 -40.77 -23.17 -52.34
C MET A 1 -41.69 -23.51 -51.18
N SER A 2 -42.71 -22.68 -50.98
CA SER A 2 -44.11 -22.98 -50.60
C SER A 2 -44.41 -24.25 -49.77
N LEU A 3 -44.88 -24.11 -48.51
CA LEU A 3 -46.29 -24.30 -48.01
C LEU A 3 -46.75 -25.78 -48.06
N LEU A 4 -47.57 -26.39 -47.18
CA LEU A 4 -48.51 -26.01 -46.12
C LEU A 4 -49.00 -27.34 -45.45
N HIS A 5 -49.56 -27.30 -44.22
CA HIS A 5 -50.80 -27.97 -43.72
C HIS A 5 -50.75 -28.10 -42.17
N HIS A 6 -51.65 -27.42 -41.42
CA HIS A 6 -52.91 -27.93 -40.79
C HIS A 6 -52.70 -29.07 -39.78
N ALA A 7 -53.43 -29.26 -38.67
CA ALA A 7 -54.34 -28.49 -37.81
C ALA A 7 -54.73 -29.44 -36.62
N LEU A 8 -54.96 -28.86 -35.44
CA LEU A 8 -55.91 -29.23 -34.36
C LEU A 8 -55.95 -30.60 -33.62
N SER A 9 -56.18 -30.48 -32.29
CA SER A 9 -57.01 -31.31 -31.37
C SER A 9 -56.45 -32.63 -30.85
N PHE A 10 -56.74 -33.18 -29.65
CA PHE A 10 -57.25 -32.78 -28.32
C PHE A 10 -57.16 -34.10 -27.47
N LEU A 11 -57.30 -34.03 -26.13
CA LEU A 11 -57.63 -35.10 -25.15
C LEU A 11 -56.52 -35.95 -24.45
N ILE A 12 -56.47 -35.80 -23.11
CA ILE A 12 -56.58 -36.81 -22.03
C ILE A 12 -55.34 -37.48 -21.34
N LEU A 13 -55.25 -37.16 -20.02
CA LEU A 13 -54.91 -37.92 -18.79
C LEU A 13 -53.56 -38.66 -18.51
N PHE A 14 -53.20 -38.54 -17.22
CA PHE A 14 -52.53 -39.49 -16.30
C PHE A 14 -51.02 -39.31 -15.90
N PHE A 15 -50.86 -38.93 -14.62
CA PHE A 15 -49.94 -39.39 -13.56
C PHE A 15 -48.39 -39.16 -13.58
N SER A 16 -47.97 -38.50 -12.49
CA SER A 16 -46.87 -38.83 -11.55
C SER A 16 -45.42 -38.36 -11.78
N LEU A 17 -44.95 -37.70 -10.71
CA LEU A 17 -43.63 -37.71 -10.05
C LEU A 17 -42.41 -36.95 -10.64
N ALA A 18 -41.85 -36.14 -9.72
CA ALA A 18 -40.43 -35.82 -9.48
C ALA A 18 -39.77 -34.57 -10.14
N PHE A 19 -39.57 -33.56 -9.27
CA PHE A 19 -38.36 -32.73 -9.07
C PHE A 19 -37.64 -31.98 -10.22
N SER A 20 -37.75 -30.64 -10.13
CA SER A 20 -36.66 -29.62 -10.22
C SER A 20 -36.09 -29.24 -11.61
N PRO A 21 -35.36 -28.11 -11.75
CA PRO A 21 -35.94 -26.78 -11.95
C PRO A 21 -35.49 -26.04 -13.24
N SER A 22 -36.33 -25.08 -13.61
CA SER A 22 -36.11 -23.78 -14.26
C SER A 22 -34.83 -23.51 -15.09
N LYS A 23 -35.04 -23.22 -16.37
CA LYS A 23 -34.44 -22.07 -17.06
C LYS A 23 -35.56 -21.30 -17.78
N PHE A 24 -35.56 -19.98 -17.73
CA PHE A 24 -35.25 -19.13 -18.88
C PHE A 24 -35.60 -17.66 -18.65
N THR A 25 -34.87 -16.86 -19.39
CA THR A 25 -34.77 -15.40 -19.47
C THR A 25 -35.84 -14.71 -20.33
N HIS A 26 -36.19 -13.48 -19.92
CA HIS A 26 -36.39 -12.23 -20.73
C HIS A 26 -37.60 -12.13 -21.70
N PRO A 27 -37.98 -10.95 -22.27
CA PRO A 27 -37.86 -9.52 -21.86
C PRO A 27 -39.10 -8.61 -22.23
N THR A 28 -38.99 -7.28 -22.01
CA THR A 28 -39.52 -6.09 -22.77
C THR A 28 -40.54 -5.10 -22.14
N ASN A 29 -40.01 -3.92 -21.77
CA ASN A 29 -40.33 -2.50 -22.04
C ASN A 29 -41.74 -1.84 -22.03
N ALA A 30 -41.81 -0.73 -21.24
CA ALA A 30 -42.22 0.68 -21.56
C ALA A 30 -43.50 1.33 -20.93
N GLN A 31 -43.25 2.30 -20.01
CA GLN A 31 -43.86 3.64 -19.69
C GLN A 31 -45.41 3.82 -19.52
N SER A 32 -46.02 4.63 -18.62
CA SER A 32 -45.64 5.83 -17.81
C SER A 32 -46.63 6.19 -16.66
N LEU A 33 -46.11 6.78 -15.54
CA LEU A 33 -46.63 7.79 -14.56
C LEU A 33 -47.95 7.50 -13.77
N ASP A 34 -48.12 7.64 -12.43
CA ASP A 34 -47.54 8.52 -11.39
C ASP A 34 -47.66 7.95 -9.93
N ASP A 35 -46.90 8.60 -9.04
CA ASP A 35 -46.55 8.53 -7.59
C ASP A 35 -47.44 7.86 -6.49
N HIS A 36 -46.88 6.88 -5.74
CA HIS A 36 -46.45 6.99 -4.32
C HIS A 36 -46.15 5.61 -3.67
N ASN A 37 -45.10 5.62 -2.86
CA ASN A 37 -44.26 4.52 -2.38
C ASN A 37 -44.48 4.27 -0.88
N HIS A 38 -44.43 3.03 -0.37
CA HIS A 38 -43.96 2.75 1.00
C HIS A 38 -43.38 1.33 1.12
N GLY A 39 -42.07 1.21 0.99
CA GLY A 39 -41.30 0.02 1.36
C GLY A 39 -41.24 -0.18 2.88
N LYS A 40 -41.11 -1.43 3.32
CA LYS A 40 -40.88 -1.79 4.74
C LYS A 40 -39.43 -1.51 5.12
N GLU A 41 -39.20 -0.91 6.29
CA GLU A 41 -37.90 -0.73 6.92
C GLU A 41 -37.73 -1.71 8.09
N THR A 42 -36.50 -2.01 8.49
CA THR A 42 -36.26 -2.86 9.66
C THR A 42 -36.20 -2.01 10.92
N PHE A 43 -36.87 -2.45 11.98
CA PHE A 43 -36.87 -1.80 13.29
C PHE A 43 -36.48 -2.77 14.39
N ILE A 44 -35.82 -2.28 15.43
CA ILE A 44 -35.55 -2.99 16.67
C ILE A 44 -36.55 -2.48 17.72
N VAL A 45 -37.32 -3.39 18.32
CA VAL A 45 -38.43 -3.14 19.25
C VAL A 45 -38.07 -3.68 20.63
N ARG A 46 -38.11 -2.83 21.67
CA ARG A 46 -37.93 -3.20 23.08
C ARG A 46 -39.29 -3.43 23.74
N ILE A 47 -39.44 -4.55 24.44
CA ILE A 47 -40.67 -4.97 25.13
C ILE A 47 -40.49 -4.98 26.65
N ASN A 48 -41.45 -4.44 27.40
CA ASN A 48 -41.45 -4.54 28.85
C ASN A 48 -41.84 -5.96 29.26
N ASN A 49 -40.83 -6.77 29.59
CA ASN A 49 -41.01 -8.19 29.82
C ASN A 49 -41.78 -8.52 31.11
N GLU A 50 -41.93 -7.55 32.02
CA GLU A 50 -42.73 -7.68 33.25
C GLU A 50 -44.23 -7.73 32.98
N LEU A 51 -44.67 -7.28 31.80
CA LEU A 51 -46.08 -7.26 31.38
C LEU A 51 -46.49 -8.53 30.63
N LYS A 52 -45.69 -9.59 30.68
CA LYS A 52 -45.97 -10.85 29.97
C LYS A 52 -47.28 -11.46 30.49
N PRO A 53 -48.30 -11.67 29.63
CA PRO A 53 -49.52 -12.34 30.02
C PRO A 53 -49.28 -13.82 30.36
N ALA A 54 -49.94 -14.30 31.41
CA ALA A 54 -49.74 -15.66 31.96
C ALA A 54 -50.15 -16.79 31.00
N ASN A 55 -50.92 -16.49 29.96
CA ASN A 55 -51.37 -17.45 28.95
C ASN A 55 -50.32 -17.76 27.86
N PHE A 56 -49.15 -17.12 27.86
CA PHE A 56 -48.05 -17.44 26.96
C PHE A 56 -46.96 -18.28 27.64
N SER A 57 -46.54 -19.38 27.02
CA SER A 57 -45.56 -20.31 27.58
C SER A 57 -44.13 -19.75 27.54
N ASP A 58 -43.75 -19.06 26.45
CA ASP A 58 -42.44 -18.40 26.26
C ASP A 58 -42.61 -16.93 25.81
N VAL A 59 -41.58 -16.10 26.01
CA VAL A 59 -41.57 -14.69 25.57
C VAL A 59 -41.53 -14.57 24.04
N ASP A 60 -41.01 -15.58 23.32
CA ASP A 60 -41.06 -15.60 21.84
C ASP A 60 -42.47 -15.63 21.30
N GLU A 61 -43.32 -16.50 21.85
CA GLU A 61 -44.71 -16.65 21.41
C GLU A 61 -45.49 -15.37 21.68
N TRP A 62 -45.25 -14.78 22.86
CA TRP A 62 -45.84 -13.51 23.22
C TRP A 62 -45.39 -12.38 22.28
N TYR A 63 -44.09 -12.24 22.00
CA TYR A 63 -43.58 -11.19 21.11
C TYR A 63 -44.05 -11.35 19.66
N LYS A 64 -44.15 -12.60 19.17
CA LYS A 64 -44.72 -12.89 17.86
C LYS A 64 -46.21 -12.53 17.81
N SER A 65 -46.97 -12.78 18.87
CA SER A 65 -48.39 -12.42 18.95
C SER A 65 -48.63 -10.91 18.88
N ILE A 66 -47.73 -10.10 19.44
CA ILE A 66 -47.78 -8.62 19.36
C ILE A 66 -47.72 -8.16 17.90
N LEU A 67 -46.90 -8.79 17.06
CA LEU A 67 -46.81 -8.48 15.63
C LEU A 67 -47.97 -9.03 14.80
N THR A 68 -48.51 -10.19 15.17
CA THR A 68 -49.70 -10.76 14.51
C THR A 68 -50.93 -9.87 14.71
N SER A 69 -51.02 -9.14 15.82
CA SER A 69 -52.11 -8.18 16.09
C SER A 69 -52.17 -6.97 15.14
N LEU A 70 -51.15 -6.77 14.29
CA LEU A 70 -51.02 -5.62 13.38
C LEU A 70 -51.60 -5.86 11.97
N ASN A 71 -52.34 -6.96 11.73
CA ASN A 71 -52.95 -7.31 10.44
C ASN A 71 -51.97 -7.29 9.23
N ILE A 72 -50.76 -7.80 9.41
CA ILE A 72 -49.80 -8.01 8.31
C ILE A 72 -50.31 -9.16 7.43
N ARG A 73 -50.71 -8.89 6.17
CA ARG A 73 -51.21 -9.95 5.27
C ARG A 73 -50.12 -11.02 4.99
N PRO A 74 -50.48 -12.30 4.82
CA PRO A 74 -49.52 -13.43 4.84
C PRO A 74 -48.75 -13.68 3.52
N ASN A 75 -48.63 -12.71 2.61
CA ASN A 75 -48.22 -13.01 1.22
C ASN A 75 -47.06 -12.19 0.65
N ASP A 76 -46.13 -11.75 1.50
CA ASP A 76 -44.72 -11.67 1.08
C ASP A 76 -43.83 -11.67 2.33
N ASP A 77 -43.08 -12.77 2.48
CA ASP A 77 -42.19 -13.18 3.57
C ASP A 77 -42.80 -13.47 4.96
N SER A 78 -42.62 -14.73 5.37
CA SER A 78 -43.41 -15.52 6.31
C SER A 78 -43.00 -15.43 7.78
N ASN A 79 -42.24 -14.41 8.18
CA ASN A 79 -42.05 -14.09 9.59
C ASN A 79 -41.65 -12.60 9.72
N PRO A 80 -42.51 -11.71 10.24
CA PRO A 80 -42.17 -10.30 10.36
C PRO A 80 -41.07 -10.07 11.41
N VAL A 81 -40.87 -11.03 12.31
CA VAL A 81 -39.77 -11.05 13.29
C VAL A 81 -38.48 -11.54 12.63
N ILE A 82 -37.45 -10.72 12.72
CA ILE A 82 -36.09 -11.03 12.26
C ILE A 82 -35.30 -11.70 13.39
N TYR A 83 -35.29 -11.10 14.59
CA TYR A 83 -34.64 -11.67 15.77
C TYR A 83 -35.47 -11.42 17.02
N VAL A 84 -35.41 -12.34 17.99
CA VAL A 84 -35.92 -12.11 19.35
C VAL A 84 -34.77 -12.08 20.34
N TYR A 85 -34.80 -11.07 21.19
CA TYR A 85 -33.82 -10.80 22.22
C TYR A 85 -34.46 -11.13 23.57
N LYS A 86 -33.88 -12.10 24.30
CA LYS A 86 -34.46 -12.65 25.55
C LYS A 86 -33.64 -12.35 26.81
N THR A 87 -32.40 -11.89 26.67
CA THR A 87 -31.43 -11.79 27.79
C THR A 87 -30.97 -10.35 28.02
N VAL A 88 -30.10 -9.81 27.16
CA VAL A 88 -29.48 -8.47 27.37
C VAL A 88 -30.36 -7.31 26.90
N PHE A 89 -31.33 -7.63 26.06
CA PHE A 89 -32.32 -6.72 25.51
C PHE A 89 -33.59 -7.57 25.44
N HIS A 90 -34.69 -7.19 26.09
CA HIS A 90 -35.94 -7.96 25.97
C HIS A 90 -36.82 -7.32 24.88
N GLY A 91 -37.01 -8.01 23.76
CA GLY A 91 -37.74 -7.46 22.62
C GLY A 91 -37.43 -8.20 21.32
N PHE A 92 -37.70 -7.61 20.17
CA PHE A 92 -37.49 -8.26 18.86
C PHE A 92 -37.18 -7.25 17.76
N SER A 93 -36.58 -7.66 16.64
CA SER A 93 -36.47 -6.85 15.43
C SER A 93 -37.47 -7.33 14.38
N ALA A 94 -38.00 -6.40 13.59
CA ALA A 94 -39.02 -6.71 12.59
C ALA A 94 -38.97 -5.78 11.37
N ARG A 95 -39.38 -6.29 10.21
CA ARG A 95 -39.60 -5.48 8.99
C ARG A 95 -41.00 -4.91 8.99
N LEU A 96 -41.10 -3.59 9.13
CA LEU A 96 -42.34 -2.86 9.32
C LEU A 96 -42.44 -1.71 8.33
N THR A 97 -43.66 -1.39 7.88
CA THR A 97 -43.92 -0.06 7.32
C THR A 97 -43.93 0.98 8.44
N LEU A 98 -43.77 2.26 8.10
CA LEU A 98 -43.81 3.34 9.10
C LEU A 98 -45.13 3.36 9.89
N GLY A 99 -46.27 3.15 9.22
CA GLY A 99 -47.56 3.04 9.91
C GLY A 99 -47.67 1.82 10.84
N GLN A 100 -47.01 0.70 10.51
CA GLN A 100 -46.93 -0.46 11.41
C GLN A 100 -46.02 -0.19 12.61
N ALA A 101 -44.92 0.53 12.41
CA ALA A 101 -44.03 0.98 13.46
C ALA A 101 -44.73 1.95 14.43
N ASP A 102 -45.50 2.91 13.93
CA ASP A 102 -46.27 3.85 14.77
C ASP A 102 -47.34 3.13 15.59
N THR A 103 -48.01 2.14 15.00
CA THR A 103 -49.00 1.31 15.70
C THR A 103 -48.34 0.49 16.82
N LEU A 104 -47.16 -0.09 16.58
CA LEU A 104 -46.38 -0.81 17.59
C LEU A 104 -45.91 0.10 18.73
N LYS A 105 -45.51 1.33 18.42
CA LYS A 105 -45.04 2.28 19.42
C LYS A 105 -46.12 2.62 20.46
N ALA A 106 -47.40 2.55 20.07
CA ALA A 106 -48.55 2.77 20.95
C ALA A 106 -48.97 1.52 21.74
N HIS A 107 -48.35 0.36 21.49
CA HIS A 107 -48.72 -0.88 22.17
C HIS A 107 -48.24 -0.86 23.64
N PRO A 108 -49.10 -1.18 24.63
CA PRO A 108 -48.78 -1.00 26.06
C PRO A 108 -47.54 -1.75 26.56
N SER A 109 -47.19 -2.87 25.91
CA SER A 109 -46.02 -3.67 26.25
C SER A 109 -44.73 -3.20 25.55
N VAL A 110 -44.78 -2.25 24.60
CA VAL A 110 -43.60 -1.76 23.87
C VAL A 110 -42.99 -0.57 24.60
N VAL A 111 -41.73 -0.70 25.01
CA VAL A 111 -40.95 0.36 25.71
C VAL A 111 -40.38 1.37 24.72
N GLY A 112 -40.06 0.93 23.51
CA GLY A 112 -39.57 1.78 22.44
C GLY A 112 -39.17 0.98 21.22
N LEU A 113 -39.12 1.63 20.06
CA LEU A 113 -38.58 1.04 18.84
C LEU A 113 -37.79 2.07 18.05
N PHE A 114 -36.77 1.61 17.35
CA PHE A 114 -35.88 2.45 16.55
C PHE A 114 -35.50 1.71 15.25
N PRO A 115 -35.28 2.42 14.14
CA PRO A 115 -34.87 1.80 12.90
C PRO A 115 -33.51 1.10 13.06
N ASP A 116 -33.39 -0.06 12.45
CA ASP A 116 -32.16 -0.84 12.36
C ASP A 116 -31.20 -0.14 11.39
N GLN A 117 -30.04 0.27 11.90
CA GLN A 117 -29.08 1.09 11.17
C GLN A 117 -27.95 0.24 10.61
N THR A 118 -27.60 0.48 9.34
CA THR A 118 -26.38 -0.07 8.74
C THR A 118 -25.16 0.74 9.18
N TYR A 119 -24.15 0.08 9.74
CA TYR A 119 -22.79 0.61 9.98
C TYR A 119 -21.83 -0.03 8.94
N GLU A 120 -20.84 0.64 8.35
CA GLU A 120 -19.43 0.79 8.81
C GLU A 120 -18.64 1.71 7.86
N LEU A 121 -17.49 2.27 8.30
CA LEU A 121 -16.46 2.84 7.42
C LEU A 121 -15.03 2.65 7.99
N HIS A 122 -14.06 2.49 7.07
CA HIS A 122 -12.60 2.44 7.25
C HIS A 122 -11.94 3.47 6.33
N THR A 123 -10.64 3.76 6.54
CA THR A 123 -9.71 4.17 5.44
C THR A 123 -10.23 3.69 4.11
N THR A 124 -10.26 4.57 3.12
CA THR A 124 -11.11 4.32 1.96
C THR A 124 -10.80 2.99 1.29
N ARG A 125 -9.54 2.50 1.40
CA ARG A 125 -9.23 1.10 1.04
C ARG A 125 -8.07 0.40 1.77
N THR A 126 -6.99 1.07 2.16
CA THR A 126 -5.67 0.41 2.39
C THR A 126 -5.59 -0.55 3.58
N PRO A 127 -5.93 -0.19 4.84
CA PRO A 127 -6.13 -1.13 5.95
C PRO A 127 -7.00 -2.33 5.59
N HIS A 128 -8.16 -2.12 4.96
CA HIS A 128 -9.02 -3.22 4.52
C HIS A 128 -8.34 -4.14 3.49
N PHE A 129 -7.65 -3.57 2.50
CA PHE A 129 -6.86 -4.33 1.51
C PHE A 129 -5.77 -5.18 2.19
N LEU A 130 -5.24 -4.69 3.31
CA LEU A 130 -4.26 -5.38 4.15
C LEU A 130 -4.88 -6.30 5.21
N GLY A 131 -6.21 -6.48 5.23
CA GLY A 131 -6.89 -7.35 6.19
C GLY A 131 -7.14 -6.73 7.57
N LEU A 132 -6.70 -5.50 7.80
CA LEU A 132 -6.95 -4.73 9.03
C LEU A 132 -8.36 -4.13 8.98
N ASN A 133 -9.34 -4.95 9.33
CA ASN A 133 -10.76 -4.60 9.30
C ASN A 133 -11.26 -4.11 10.68
N SER A 134 -12.28 -3.26 10.63
CA SER A 134 -13.17 -2.92 11.75
C SER A 134 -12.53 -2.03 12.81
N TYR A 135 -12.28 -0.74 12.49
CA TYR A 135 -11.89 0.26 13.50
C TYR A 135 -12.86 0.31 14.69
N HIS A 136 -14.17 0.21 14.42
CA HIS A 136 -15.22 0.25 15.45
C HIS A 136 -15.34 -1.08 16.22
N HIS A 137 -14.89 -2.19 15.63
CA HIS A 137 -14.91 -3.53 16.22
C HIS A 137 -13.58 -4.25 15.94
N PRO A 138 -12.47 -3.77 16.54
CA PRO A 138 -11.15 -4.26 16.15
C PRO A 138 -11.02 -5.74 16.44
N THR A 139 -10.45 -6.46 15.48
CA THR A 139 -10.07 -7.88 15.59
C THR A 139 -8.59 -8.04 15.28
N GLY A 140 -8.04 -9.21 15.61
CA GLY A 140 -6.65 -9.56 15.27
C GLY A 140 -5.66 -8.50 15.73
N LEU A 141 -4.73 -8.14 14.85
CA LEU A 141 -3.64 -7.23 15.19
C LEU A 141 -4.12 -5.84 15.67
N LEU A 142 -5.23 -5.31 15.15
CA LEU A 142 -5.79 -4.03 15.63
C LEU A 142 -6.28 -4.11 17.08
N LYS A 143 -6.82 -5.27 17.48
CA LYS A 143 -7.30 -5.49 18.85
C LYS A 143 -6.13 -5.73 19.80
N ASP A 144 -5.22 -6.62 19.40
CA ASP A 144 -4.11 -7.08 20.24
C ASP A 144 -3.13 -5.94 20.59
N SER A 145 -3.08 -4.92 19.74
CA SER A 145 -2.22 -3.74 19.93
C SER A 145 -2.95 -2.51 20.48
N ASP A 146 -4.25 -2.60 20.80
CA ASP A 146 -5.14 -1.45 20.99
C ASP A 146 -4.92 -0.36 19.93
N MET A 147 -4.87 -0.78 18.65
CA MET A 147 -4.62 0.08 17.49
C MET A 147 -3.33 0.93 17.59
N GLY A 148 -2.36 0.45 18.38
CA GLY A 148 -1.07 1.07 18.63
C GLY A 148 -1.08 2.19 19.68
N SER A 149 -2.08 2.28 20.55
CA SER A 149 -2.30 3.43 21.47
C SER A 149 -1.12 3.81 22.36
N ASP A 150 -0.27 2.85 22.71
CA ASP A 150 0.93 3.04 23.55
C ASP A 150 2.23 3.19 22.76
N VAL A 151 2.15 3.28 21.42
CA VAL A 151 3.32 3.33 20.54
C VAL A 151 3.46 4.72 19.92
N VAL A 152 4.68 5.26 19.88
CA VAL A 152 5.01 6.53 19.24
C VAL A 152 5.77 6.31 17.94
N ILE A 153 5.23 6.82 16.84
CA ILE A 153 5.86 6.80 15.52
C ILE A 153 6.53 8.15 15.24
N GLY A 154 7.85 8.13 15.08
CA GLY A 154 8.67 9.23 14.59
C GLY A 154 8.59 9.38 13.06
N ILE A 155 8.13 10.52 12.57
CA ILE A 155 8.05 10.85 11.13
C ILE A 155 9.17 11.81 10.78
N ILE A 156 10.15 11.35 10.00
CA ILE A 156 11.29 12.14 9.51
C ILE A 156 10.98 12.63 8.08
N ASP A 157 10.46 13.85 7.93
CA ASP A 157 9.84 14.29 6.67
C ASP A 157 9.81 15.84 6.49
N THR A 158 8.84 16.37 5.72
CA THR A 158 8.67 17.80 5.39
C THR A 158 7.92 18.61 6.45
N GLY A 159 7.58 18.00 7.59
CA GLY A 159 6.78 18.59 8.66
C GLY A 159 5.37 18.01 8.72
N ILE A 160 4.47 18.70 9.42
CA ILE A 160 3.07 18.30 9.54
C ILE A 160 2.10 19.49 9.45
N TRP A 161 0.89 19.23 8.97
CA TRP A 161 -0.25 20.14 9.04
C TRP A 161 -1.17 19.72 10.20
N PRO A 162 -0.94 20.24 11.42
CA PRO A 162 -1.53 19.71 12.65
C PRO A 162 -3.05 19.89 12.72
N GLU A 163 -3.61 20.87 11.99
CA GLU A 163 -5.05 21.11 11.93
C GLU A 163 -5.81 20.04 11.14
N SER A 164 -5.12 19.14 10.43
CA SER A 164 -5.81 18.07 9.73
C SER A 164 -6.66 17.25 10.71
N PRO A 165 -7.92 16.93 10.36
CA PRO A 165 -8.75 16.05 11.16
C PRO A 165 -8.07 14.72 11.52
N SER A 166 -7.18 14.21 10.68
CA SER A 166 -6.42 12.98 10.92
C SER A 166 -5.51 13.03 12.15
N PHE A 167 -5.24 14.21 12.70
CA PHE A 167 -4.36 14.39 13.86
C PHE A 167 -5.09 14.91 15.10
N ARG A 168 -6.43 14.88 15.11
CA ARG A 168 -7.21 15.10 16.32
C ARG A 168 -7.01 13.94 17.30
N ASP A 169 -7.13 14.24 18.58
CA ASP A 169 -6.81 13.32 19.67
C ASP A 169 -8.04 12.83 20.46
N ASP A 170 -9.25 13.06 19.94
CA ASP A 170 -10.49 12.61 20.56
C ASP A 170 -10.46 11.08 20.79
N GLY A 171 -10.72 10.64 22.03
CA GLY A 171 -10.73 9.22 22.39
C GLY A 171 -9.35 8.62 22.69
N LEU A 172 -8.28 9.43 22.72
CA LEU A 172 -6.96 8.98 23.14
C LEU A 172 -6.71 9.21 24.64
N GLY A 173 -6.11 8.21 25.27
CA GLY A 173 -5.57 8.30 26.62
C GLY A 173 -4.36 9.25 26.72
N PRO A 174 -3.75 9.37 27.92
CA PRO A 174 -2.54 10.17 28.10
C PRO A 174 -1.43 9.76 27.13
N VAL A 175 -0.46 10.67 26.95
CA VAL A 175 0.75 10.38 26.16
C VAL A 175 1.54 9.27 26.86
N PRO A 176 2.08 8.29 26.12
CA PRO A 176 2.88 7.22 26.71
C PRO A 176 4.04 7.79 27.55
N PRO A 177 4.23 7.32 28.80
CA PRO A 177 5.15 7.95 29.75
C PRO A 177 6.63 7.79 29.39
N HIS A 178 6.99 6.86 28.50
CA HIS A 178 8.36 6.70 28.01
C HIS A 178 8.76 7.79 27.02
N PHE A 179 7.79 8.45 26.38
CA PHE A 179 8.04 9.51 25.41
C PHE A 179 8.38 10.83 26.11
N LYS A 180 9.50 11.43 25.73
CA LYS A 180 10.07 12.65 26.34
C LYS A 180 10.19 13.82 25.36
N GLY A 181 9.74 13.63 24.12
CA GLY A 181 9.72 14.70 23.14
C GLY A 181 8.80 15.84 23.56
N ALA A 182 9.07 17.02 23.02
CA ALA A 182 8.34 18.24 23.33
C ALA A 182 7.66 18.79 22.07
N CYS A 183 6.79 19.77 22.22
CA CYS A 183 6.26 20.50 21.08
C CYS A 183 7.06 21.78 20.86
N GLU A 184 7.98 21.75 19.89
CA GLU A 184 8.72 22.95 19.51
C GLU A 184 7.78 23.91 18.75
N GLY A 185 7.52 25.07 19.35
CA GLY A 185 6.76 26.14 18.70
C GLY A 185 7.59 26.89 17.67
N GLY A 186 6.92 27.54 16.73
CA GLY A 186 7.55 28.35 15.71
C GLY A 186 6.53 29.22 14.98
N LYS A 187 6.95 29.84 13.86
CA LYS A 187 6.05 30.69 13.08
C LYS A 187 4.85 29.91 12.56
N ASP A 188 3.66 30.47 12.77
CA ASP A 188 2.36 29.86 12.42
C ASP A 188 2.20 28.45 13.01
N PHE A 189 2.93 28.12 14.07
CA PHE A 189 2.89 26.82 14.76
C PHE A 189 3.11 27.02 16.26
N PRO A 190 2.12 27.53 17.02
CA PRO A 190 2.24 27.58 18.47
C PRO A 190 2.37 26.16 19.03
N SER A 191 3.13 25.99 20.12
CA SER A 191 3.34 24.69 20.77
C SER A 191 2.03 24.04 21.26
N SER A 192 0.96 24.82 21.40
CA SER A 192 -0.39 24.35 21.70
C SER A 192 -1.05 23.53 20.58
N LEU A 193 -0.45 23.45 19.38
CA LEU A 193 -0.93 22.60 18.29
C LEU A 193 -0.56 21.12 18.47
N CYS A 194 0.39 20.80 19.36
CA CYS A 194 0.54 19.42 19.82
C CYS A 194 -0.60 19.06 20.76
N ASN A 195 -0.98 17.79 20.73
CA ASN A 195 -2.09 17.23 21.48
C ASN A 195 -1.77 15.77 21.84
N LYS A 196 -2.74 14.97 22.29
CA LYS A 196 -2.44 13.57 22.63
C LYS A 196 -2.21 12.67 21.40
N LYS A 197 -2.44 13.15 20.18
CA LYS A 197 -2.17 12.45 18.93
C LYS A 197 -0.82 12.85 18.34
N LEU A 198 -0.61 14.15 18.13
CA LEU A 198 0.66 14.76 17.75
C LEU A 198 1.39 15.17 19.03
N VAL A 199 2.20 14.26 19.57
CA VAL A 199 2.77 14.37 20.92
C VAL A 199 4.10 15.13 20.97
N GLY A 200 4.80 15.19 19.84
CA GLY A 200 6.09 15.87 19.76
C GLY A 200 6.37 16.40 18.37
N VAL A 201 7.04 17.53 18.31
CA VAL A 201 7.37 18.22 17.07
C VAL A 201 8.73 18.88 17.20
N ARG A 202 9.57 18.71 16.17
CA ARG A 202 10.89 19.33 16.01
C ARG A 202 11.10 19.74 14.56
N TYR A 203 11.97 20.71 14.33
CA TYR A 203 12.42 21.04 12.98
C TYR A 203 13.92 21.33 12.95
N PHE A 204 14.59 20.79 11.94
CA PHE A 204 16.04 20.89 11.76
C PHE A 204 16.30 21.59 10.44
N LEU A 205 16.74 22.84 10.56
CA LEU A 205 16.94 23.74 9.42
C LEU A 205 18.33 24.36 9.42
N ASP A 206 19.12 24.07 10.45
CA ASP A 206 20.49 24.55 10.62
C ASP A 206 21.47 23.73 9.76
N GLY A 207 22.48 24.42 9.22
CA GLY A 207 23.32 23.94 8.12
C GLY A 207 23.67 25.01 7.07
N MET A 208 23.25 26.26 7.31
CA MET A 208 23.77 27.46 6.65
C MET A 208 24.22 28.47 7.71
N SER A 209 25.47 28.89 7.58
CA SER A 209 26.03 30.10 8.17
C SER A 209 25.47 31.35 7.49
N SER A 210 25.02 32.28 8.32
CA SER A 210 25.06 33.75 8.22
C SER A 210 24.50 34.55 7.02
N ASP A 211 24.42 34.09 5.77
CA ASP A 211 24.39 35.07 4.65
C ASP A 211 23.11 35.14 3.80
N SER A 212 21.98 34.58 4.25
CA SER A 212 20.70 34.86 3.58
C SER A 212 19.53 34.76 4.55
N VAL A 213 18.66 35.78 4.51
CA VAL A 213 17.40 35.87 5.25
C VAL A 213 16.67 34.53 5.13
N ARG A 214 16.56 33.80 6.24
CA ARG A 214 15.75 32.58 6.30
C ARG A 214 14.31 32.99 5.94
N PRO A 215 13.69 32.40 4.91
CA PRO A 215 12.27 32.63 4.67
C PRO A 215 11.50 32.26 5.93
N ALA A 216 10.77 33.22 6.51
CA ALA A 216 10.09 33.03 7.80
C ALA A 216 9.14 31.81 7.83
N GLN A 217 8.64 31.37 6.67
CA GLN A 217 7.82 30.15 6.50
C GLN A 217 8.56 28.84 6.82
N LEU A 218 9.88 28.89 7.00
CA LEU A 218 10.66 27.72 7.38
C LEU A 218 10.80 27.59 8.89
N GLU A 219 10.60 28.62 9.70
CA GLU A 219 10.86 28.64 11.16
C GLU A 219 9.80 27.92 12.01
N SER A 220 9.30 26.79 11.52
CA SER A 220 8.46 25.85 12.27
C SER A 220 8.41 24.50 11.58
N ALA A 221 7.82 23.51 12.27
CA ALA A 221 7.54 22.20 11.71
C ALA A 221 6.30 22.15 10.80
N ARG A 222 5.67 23.30 10.50
CA ARG A 222 4.53 23.35 9.58
C ARG A 222 4.92 22.78 8.21
N ASP A 223 4.09 21.89 7.70
CA ASP A 223 4.27 21.30 6.38
C ASP A 223 3.83 22.26 5.28
N VAL A 224 4.80 22.70 4.47
CA VAL A 224 4.59 23.58 3.32
C VAL A 224 4.83 22.85 1.98
N ILE A 225 5.03 21.52 2.04
CA ILE A 225 5.23 20.65 0.87
C ILE A 225 4.07 19.65 0.72
N GLY A 226 3.53 19.18 1.84
CA GLY A 226 2.40 18.25 1.96
C GLY A 226 2.80 16.78 2.13
N HIS A 227 4.07 16.45 1.86
CA HIS A 227 4.55 15.08 1.88
C HIS A 227 4.51 14.47 3.28
N GLY A 228 5.04 15.16 4.29
CA GLY A 228 5.04 14.70 5.68
C GLY A 228 3.64 14.55 6.29
N THR A 229 2.72 15.44 5.94
CA THR A 229 1.29 15.31 6.33
C THR A 229 0.65 14.05 5.74
N HIS A 230 0.96 13.76 4.47
CA HIS A 230 0.46 12.58 3.77
C HIS A 230 1.03 11.28 4.37
N THR A 231 2.34 11.23 4.61
CA THR A 231 3.01 10.05 5.19
C THR A 231 2.61 9.82 6.65
N ALA A 232 2.54 10.86 7.48
CA ALA A 232 2.11 10.77 8.88
C ALA A 232 0.68 10.24 9.01
N SER A 233 -0.25 10.75 8.20
CA SER A 233 -1.65 10.28 8.20
C SER A 233 -1.82 8.88 7.62
N THR A 234 -0.94 8.45 6.71
CA THR A 234 -0.90 7.06 6.23
C THR A 234 -0.47 6.09 7.34
N ALA A 235 0.56 6.45 8.12
CA ALA A 235 1.05 5.62 9.21
C ALA A 235 0.03 5.54 10.35
N ALA A 236 -0.42 6.70 10.83
CA ALA A 236 -1.23 6.79 12.03
C ALA A 236 -2.25 7.94 11.97
N GLY A 237 -2.90 8.21 10.85
CA GLY A 237 -4.10 9.07 10.88
C GLY A 237 -5.17 8.45 11.79
N ARG A 238 -5.89 9.25 12.58
CA ARG A 238 -7.08 8.73 13.26
C ARG A 238 -8.14 8.35 12.22
N ALA A 239 -9.06 7.48 12.62
CA ALA A 239 -10.28 7.24 11.86
C ALA A 239 -11.16 8.50 11.86
N LEU A 240 -11.56 8.94 10.67
CA LEU A 240 -12.41 10.11 10.48
C LEU A 240 -13.89 9.74 10.35
N VAL A 241 -14.74 10.50 11.03
CA VAL A 241 -16.19 10.39 10.88
C VAL A 241 -16.59 11.21 9.65
N GLY A 242 -17.16 10.57 8.64
CA GLY A 242 -17.60 11.21 7.39
C GLY A 242 -16.82 10.77 6.15
N ASN A 243 -17.21 11.33 4.99
CA ASN A 243 -16.66 10.96 3.68
C ASN A 243 -15.41 11.78 3.35
N SER A 244 -14.23 11.23 3.65
CA SER A 244 -12.96 11.67 3.08
C SER A 244 -12.92 11.32 1.59
N SER A 245 -12.50 12.27 0.74
CA SER A 245 -12.31 12.03 -0.68
C SER A 245 -11.35 13.06 -1.27
N PHE A 246 -10.80 12.75 -2.44
CA PHE A 246 -10.14 13.73 -3.28
C PHE A 246 -11.14 14.20 -4.35
N PHE A 247 -11.91 15.25 -4.07
CA PHE A 247 -12.97 15.74 -4.97
C PHE A 247 -13.89 14.61 -5.49
N GLY A 248 -14.36 13.74 -4.59
CA GLY A 248 -15.21 12.59 -4.94
C GLY A 248 -14.45 11.32 -5.36
N TYR A 249 -13.15 11.41 -5.68
CA TYR A 249 -12.32 10.23 -5.86
C TYR A 249 -12.00 9.57 -4.52
N ALA A 250 -11.92 8.23 -4.54
CA ALA A 250 -11.57 7.40 -3.39
C ALA A 250 -12.42 7.73 -2.16
N GLN A 251 -13.73 7.90 -2.32
CA GLN A 251 -14.62 8.24 -1.22
C GLN A 251 -14.68 7.12 -0.15
N GLY A 252 -14.67 7.52 1.12
CA GLY A 252 -14.81 6.64 2.30
C GLY A 252 -14.25 7.31 3.56
N GLN A 253 -14.10 6.60 4.68
CA GLN A 253 -13.39 7.15 5.84
C GLN A 253 -11.88 7.20 5.54
N ALA A 254 -11.13 8.16 6.05
CA ALA A 254 -9.67 8.06 6.10
C ALA A 254 -9.24 7.57 7.48
N THR A 255 -8.25 6.68 7.55
CA THR A 255 -7.55 6.28 8.78
C THR A 255 -6.07 5.99 8.47
N GLY A 256 -5.23 5.86 9.47
CA GLY A 256 -3.89 5.31 9.33
C GLY A 256 -3.90 3.80 9.54
N ILE A 257 -2.76 3.17 9.32
CA ILE A 257 -2.58 1.75 9.65
C ILE A 257 -2.63 1.51 11.15
N ALA A 258 -2.06 2.42 11.96
CA ALA A 258 -2.14 2.40 13.42
C ALA A 258 -2.93 3.62 13.94
N PRO A 259 -4.29 3.56 13.94
CA PRO A 259 -5.12 4.74 14.18
C PRO A 259 -4.95 5.41 15.54
N LYS A 260 -4.58 4.65 16.59
CA LYS A 260 -4.37 5.19 17.95
C LYS A 260 -2.90 5.49 18.26
N ALA A 261 -1.95 5.05 17.44
CA ALA A 261 -0.52 5.36 17.63
C ALA A 261 -0.25 6.86 17.64
N ARG A 262 0.72 7.28 18.45
CA ARG A 262 1.10 8.68 18.61
C ARG A 262 2.07 9.07 17.52
N LEU A 263 2.07 10.34 17.14
CA LEU A 263 2.97 10.90 16.14
C LEU A 263 3.94 11.87 16.80
N ALA A 264 5.22 11.68 16.53
CA ALA A 264 6.27 12.66 16.76
C ALA A 264 6.87 13.06 15.41
N VAL A 265 6.88 14.34 15.06
CA VAL A 265 7.29 14.79 13.72
C VAL A 265 8.58 15.58 13.78
N TYR A 266 9.52 15.21 12.92
CA TYR A 266 10.84 15.82 12.80
C TYR A 266 10.98 16.33 11.37
N LYS A 267 10.79 17.64 11.18
CA LYS A 267 10.93 18.28 9.87
C LYS A 267 12.41 18.43 9.53
N VAL A 268 12.87 17.71 8.50
CA VAL A 268 14.27 17.71 8.05
C VAL A 268 14.44 18.14 6.59
N CYS A 269 13.32 18.38 5.90
CA CYS A 269 13.26 18.74 4.50
C CYS A 269 12.75 20.16 4.28
N GLN A 270 13.29 20.83 3.27
CA GLN A 270 12.89 22.17 2.85
C GLN A 270 12.47 22.19 1.36
N PRO A 271 11.57 23.09 0.94
CA PRO A 271 11.04 23.10 -0.43
C PRO A 271 12.09 23.30 -1.53
N THR A 272 13.13 24.08 -1.27
CA THR A 272 14.13 24.50 -2.27
C THR A 272 15.39 23.63 -2.26
N ILE A 273 15.84 23.22 -1.07
CA ILE A 273 17.11 22.49 -0.88
C ILE A 273 16.88 20.97 -0.79
N GLY A 274 15.65 20.54 -0.50
CA GLY A 274 15.35 19.15 -0.19
C GLY A 274 15.75 18.78 1.23
N CYS A 275 16.17 17.54 1.45
CA CYS A 275 16.48 16.99 2.77
C CYS A 275 18.00 16.82 2.91
N ARG A 276 18.66 17.66 3.70
CA ARG A 276 20.11 17.56 3.92
C ARG A 276 20.43 16.42 4.87
N GLY A 277 21.50 15.68 4.59
CA GLY A 277 21.95 14.55 5.42
C GLY A 277 22.19 14.92 6.88
N SER A 278 22.73 16.12 7.15
CA SER A 278 22.91 16.66 8.51
C SER A 278 21.59 16.75 9.28
N ASN A 279 20.55 17.27 8.63
CA ASN A 279 19.25 17.52 9.25
C ASN A 279 18.51 16.19 9.43
N VAL A 280 18.63 15.28 8.46
CA VAL A 280 18.09 13.92 8.55
C VAL A 280 18.70 13.18 9.73
N LEU A 281 20.02 13.20 9.87
CA LEU A 281 20.69 12.53 11.00
C LEU A 281 20.30 13.16 12.34
N ALA A 282 20.28 14.50 12.44
CA ALA A 282 19.83 15.19 13.66
C ALA A 282 18.37 14.86 14.02
N GLY A 283 17.49 14.76 13.02
CA GLY A 283 16.11 14.34 13.21
C GLY A 283 15.98 12.90 13.71
N ILE A 284 16.76 11.97 13.15
CA ILE A 284 16.79 10.57 13.61
C ILE A 284 17.33 10.48 15.04
N ASP A 285 18.46 11.14 15.32
CA ASP A 285 19.09 11.14 16.64
C ASP A 285 18.12 11.68 17.70
N LYS A 286 17.50 12.84 17.40
CA LYS A 286 16.53 13.43 18.31
C LYS A 286 15.28 12.57 18.49
N ALA A 287 14.84 11.87 17.45
CA ALA A 287 13.70 10.96 17.56
C ALA A 287 13.99 9.79 18.52
N VAL A 288 15.19 9.22 18.44
CA VAL A 288 15.62 8.16 19.36
C VAL A 288 15.76 8.69 20.78
N GLU A 289 16.33 9.89 20.96
CA GLU A 289 16.45 10.55 22.27
C GLU A 289 15.09 10.83 22.92
N ASP A 290 14.14 11.32 22.13
CA ASP A 290 12.78 11.64 22.56
C ASP A 290 11.95 10.37 22.88
N GLY A 291 12.46 9.17 22.55
CA GLY A 291 11.88 7.89 22.93
C GLY A 291 10.81 7.37 21.99
N VAL A 292 10.95 7.56 20.67
CA VAL A 292 10.05 6.94 19.69
C VAL A 292 10.28 5.42 19.59
N ASP A 293 9.23 4.67 19.30
CA ASP A 293 9.29 3.20 19.16
C ASP A 293 9.54 2.76 17.72
N VAL A 294 9.04 3.55 16.77
CA VAL A 294 9.12 3.29 15.33
C VAL A 294 9.50 4.58 14.61
N ILE A 295 10.40 4.51 13.64
CA ILE A 295 10.73 5.62 12.73
C ILE A 295 10.24 5.28 11.31
N SER A 296 9.56 6.24 10.68
CA SER A 296 9.24 6.24 9.26
C SER A 296 10.04 7.33 8.55
N THR A 297 10.87 6.93 7.60
CA THR A 297 11.69 7.83 6.78
C THR A 297 11.40 7.61 5.31
N SER A 298 10.50 8.43 4.77
CA SER A 298 10.10 8.39 3.35
C SER A 298 11.05 9.18 2.45
N LEU A 299 12.34 9.10 2.78
CA LEU A 299 13.46 9.82 2.17
C LEU A 299 14.51 8.80 1.70
N GLY A 300 15.40 9.22 0.80
CA GLY A 300 16.50 8.40 0.34
C GLY A 300 17.55 9.22 -0.40
N GLY A 301 18.81 8.86 -0.23
CA GLY A 301 19.96 9.50 -0.87
C GLY A 301 20.66 8.60 -1.89
N PRO A 302 21.76 9.07 -2.48
CA PRO A 302 22.68 8.22 -3.23
C PRO A 302 23.15 7.03 -2.37
N THR A 303 23.26 5.86 -2.98
CA THR A 303 23.78 4.66 -2.31
C THR A 303 25.30 4.60 -2.33
N GLY A 304 25.90 4.16 -1.23
CA GLY A 304 27.32 3.90 -1.10
C GLY A 304 27.63 3.19 0.21
N ARG A 305 28.88 3.31 0.70
CA ARG A 305 29.28 2.74 1.98
C ARG A 305 28.40 3.25 3.12
N TYR A 306 27.98 2.34 4.00
CA TYR A 306 27.12 2.65 5.14
C TYR A 306 27.71 3.73 6.05
N ALA A 307 29.04 3.76 6.21
CA ALA A 307 29.78 4.72 7.03
C ALA A 307 29.75 6.17 6.49
N ARG A 308 29.18 6.39 5.30
CA ARG A 308 29.01 7.72 4.68
C ARG A 308 27.55 8.05 4.40
N ASP A 309 26.63 7.19 4.80
CA ASP A 309 25.19 7.39 4.64
C ASP A 309 24.59 7.78 6.00
N PRO A 310 24.14 9.04 6.17
CA PRO A 310 23.54 9.49 7.43
C PRO A 310 22.29 8.71 7.84
N ILE A 311 21.50 8.19 6.89
CA ILE A 311 20.34 7.35 7.20
C ILE A 311 20.84 5.99 7.71
N ALA A 312 21.87 5.41 7.10
CA ALA A 312 22.44 4.15 7.57
C ALA A 312 23.03 4.29 8.99
N ILE A 313 23.79 5.34 9.26
CA ILE A 313 24.38 5.60 10.60
C ILE A 313 23.28 5.84 11.63
N GLY A 314 22.34 6.76 11.35
CA GLY A 314 21.25 7.08 12.29
C GLY A 314 20.35 5.88 12.56
N SER A 315 19.99 5.11 11.52
CA SER A 315 19.16 3.91 11.68
C SER A 315 19.87 2.78 12.43
N TYR A 316 21.20 2.67 12.36
CA TYR A 316 21.96 1.73 13.20
C TYR A 316 21.78 2.09 14.68
N GLY A 317 21.96 3.37 15.03
CA GLY A 317 21.75 3.87 16.38
C GLY A 317 20.32 3.67 16.88
N ALA A 318 19.32 3.88 16.02
CA ALA A 318 17.92 3.63 16.35
C ALA A 318 17.66 2.15 16.68
N VAL A 319 18.10 1.24 15.81
CA VAL A 319 17.91 -0.21 15.99
C VAL A 319 18.63 -0.72 17.23
N GLN A 320 19.83 -0.21 17.53
CA GLN A 320 20.56 -0.51 18.77
C GLN A 320 19.78 -0.12 20.03
N LYS A 321 18.93 0.91 19.95
CA LYS A 321 18.04 1.35 21.04
C LYS A 321 16.67 0.67 21.01
N GLY A 322 16.48 -0.35 20.18
CA GLY A 322 15.21 -1.09 20.08
C GLY A 322 14.15 -0.39 19.23
N VAL A 323 14.50 0.68 18.51
CA VAL A 323 13.59 1.45 17.64
C VAL A 323 13.53 0.82 16.26
N PHE A 324 12.34 0.45 15.80
CA PHE A 324 12.17 -0.09 14.44
C PHE A 324 12.32 1.02 13.39
N PHE A 325 13.07 0.76 12.31
CA PHE A 325 13.32 1.76 11.27
C PHE A 325 12.75 1.32 9.91
N SER A 326 11.74 2.02 9.41
CA SER A 326 11.19 1.86 8.06
C SER A 326 11.71 2.95 7.13
N ALA A 327 12.18 2.55 5.94
CA ALA A 327 12.64 3.47 4.92
C ALA A 327 12.14 3.10 3.52
N SER A 328 11.83 4.11 2.71
CA SER A 328 11.38 3.90 1.32
C SER A 328 12.49 3.33 0.42
N ALA A 329 12.17 2.44 -0.52
CA ALA A 329 13.17 1.88 -1.45
C ALA A 329 13.65 2.88 -2.52
N GLY A 330 12.89 3.95 -2.78
CA GLY A 330 13.14 4.92 -3.84
C GLY A 330 12.24 4.71 -5.07
N ASN A 331 12.17 5.74 -5.92
CA ASN A 331 11.28 5.81 -7.09
C ASN A 331 12.05 5.89 -8.42
N ARG A 332 13.24 5.27 -8.49
CA ARG A 332 14.15 5.35 -9.65
C ARG A 332 14.11 4.09 -10.53
N GLY A 333 13.12 3.23 -10.35
CA GLY A 333 12.86 2.14 -11.28
C GLY A 333 12.53 2.62 -12.71
N PRO A 334 12.53 1.74 -13.73
CA PRO A 334 12.52 0.30 -13.61
C PRO A 334 13.85 -0.44 -13.81
N GLN A 335 14.95 0.30 -13.87
CA GLN A 335 16.28 -0.29 -13.96
C GLN A 335 16.64 -1.04 -12.66
N THR A 336 17.41 -2.11 -12.80
CA THR A 336 18.04 -2.84 -11.69
C THR A 336 19.02 -1.93 -10.94
N GLN A 337 19.32 -2.25 -9.68
CA GLN A 337 20.33 -1.54 -8.87
C GLN A 337 19.99 -0.06 -8.63
N THR A 338 18.70 0.22 -8.42
CA THR A 338 18.16 1.57 -8.17
C THR A 338 17.66 1.75 -6.74
N VAL A 339 17.66 0.67 -5.94
CA VAL A 339 17.25 0.67 -4.53
C VAL A 339 18.15 1.57 -3.70
N SER A 340 17.54 2.39 -2.86
CA SER A 340 18.18 3.21 -1.82
C SER A 340 17.89 2.64 -0.44
N ASN A 341 18.48 3.21 0.62
CA ASN A 341 18.33 2.74 2.00
C ASN A 341 18.66 1.24 2.10
N ILE A 342 19.93 0.92 1.87
CA ILE A 342 20.38 -0.46 1.61
C ILE A 342 21.00 -1.16 2.83
N ALA A 343 21.08 -0.47 3.98
CA ALA A 343 21.66 -1.03 5.19
C ALA A 343 20.85 -2.24 5.73
N PRO A 344 21.50 -3.27 6.31
CA PRO A 344 20.83 -4.49 6.77
C PRO A 344 20.00 -4.30 8.04
N TRP A 345 20.24 -3.26 8.83
CA TRP A 345 19.52 -3.03 10.09
C TRP A 345 18.17 -2.32 9.92
N LEU A 346 17.94 -1.65 8.78
CA LEU A 346 16.67 -0.99 8.49
C LEU A 346 15.78 -1.85 7.58
N THR A 347 14.47 -1.58 7.58
CA THR A 347 13.48 -2.23 6.70
C THR A 347 13.17 -1.35 5.49
N THR A 348 13.55 -1.80 4.30
CA THR A 348 13.44 -1.09 3.02
C THR A 348 12.19 -1.52 2.27
N VAL A 349 11.33 -0.56 1.93
CA VAL A 349 9.96 -0.84 1.47
C VAL A 349 9.76 -0.45 0.01
N GLY A 350 9.47 -1.43 -0.84
CA GLY A 350 9.02 -1.20 -2.22
C GLY A 350 7.53 -0.84 -2.30
N ALA A 351 7.07 -0.35 -3.45
CA ALA A 351 5.68 0.10 -3.64
C ALA A 351 4.87 -0.87 -4.48
N SER A 352 3.65 -1.17 -4.06
CA SER A 352 2.67 -1.95 -4.81
C SER A 352 1.37 -1.19 -5.02
N THR A 353 0.60 -1.67 -6.00
CA THR A 353 -0.81 -1.27 -6.20
C THR A 353 -1.74 -1.92 -5.19
N ILE A 354 -2.89 -1.29 -5.02
CA ILE A 354 -4.08 -1.88 -4.38
C ILE A 354 -5.12 -2.24 -5.44
N ASP A 355 -6.24 -2.81 -5.03
CA ASP A 355 -7.36 -3.19 -5.90
C ASP A 355 -8.30 -2.03 -6.28
N ARG A 356 -7.81 -0.79 -6.20
CA ARG A 356 -8.52 0.43 -6.63
C ARG A 356 -7.78 1.08 -7.78
N THR A 357 -8.53 1.57 -8.77
CA THR A 357 -8.01 2.33 -9.91
C THR A 357 -8.87 3.56 -10.21
N PHE A 358 -8.34 4.47 -11.04
CA PHE A 358 -9.02 5.68 -11.50
C PHE A 358 -9.06 5.77 -13.04
N PRO A 359 -9.79 4.85 -13.70
CA PRO A 359 -9.68 4.70 -15.14
C PRO A 359 -10.20 5.92 -15.90
N ALA A 360 -9.55 6.23 -17.02
CA ALA A 360 -9.97 7.23 -17.97
C ALA A 360 -9.66 6.76 -19.38
N ASP A 361 -10.61 6.89 -20.30
CA ASP A 361 -10.48 6.42 -21.66
C ASP A 361 -10.20 7.56 -22.63
N LEU A 362 -9.31 7.29 -23.59
CA LEU A 362 -9.17 8.06 -24.81
C LEU A 362 -9.84 7.29 -25.95
N ILE A 363 -10.95 7.81 -26.47
CA ILE A 363 -11.73 7.18 -27.52
C ILE A 363 -11.38 7.88 -28.84
N LEU A 364 -10.79 7.12 -29.76
CA LEU A 364 -10.28 7.61 -31.04
C LEU A 364 -11.42 7.72 -32.07
N GLY A 365 -11.23 8.55 -33.10
CA GLY A 365 -12.24 8.77 -34.13
C GLY A 365 -12.60 7.53 -34.96
N ASN A 366 -11.76 6.49 -34.94
CA ASN A 366 -12.04 5.18 -35.55
C ASN A 366 -12.79 4.22 -34.60
N GLY A 367 -13.12 4.63 -33.38
CA GLY A 367 -13.83 3.83 -32.37
C GLY A 367 -12.93 3.06 -31.40
N ASP A 368 -11.60 3.05 -31.61
CA ASP A 368 -10.68 2.39 -30.67
C ASP A 368 -10.69 3.08 -29.31
N VAL A 369 -10.70 2.28 -28.24
CA VAL A 369 -10.66 2.75 -26.86
C VAL A 369 -9.28 2.46 -26.26
N LEU A 370 -8.59 3.51 -25.85
CA LEU A 370 -7.31 3.42 -25.15
C LEU A 370 -7.52 3.79 -23.68
N THR A 371 -7.61 2.77 -22.82
CA THR A 371 -7.78 2.96 -21.38
C THR A 371 -6.47 3.34 -20.70
N GLY A 372 -6.55 4.42 -19.92
CA GLY A 372 -5.49 4.97 -19.08
C GLY A 372 -6.00 5.30 -17.69
N THR A 373 -5.36 6.28 -17.04
CA THR A 373 -5.74 6.72 -15.70
C THR A 373 -5.71 8.24 -15.53
N SER A 374 -6.55 8.77 -14.63
CA SER A 374 -6.64 10.21 -14.34
C SER A 374 -7.34 10.52 -13.01
N LEU A 375 -6.91 11.62 -12.37
CA LEU A 375 -7.60 12.27 -11.25
C LEU A 375 -8.12 13.66 -11.66
N TYR A 376 -8.55 13.82 -12.91
CA TYR A 376 -9.12 15.08 -13.39
C TYR A 376 -10.48 15.35 -12.73
N THR A 377 -10.60 16.50 -12.08
CA THR A 377 -11.80 16.89 -11.30
C THR A 377 -12.52 18.10 -11.90
N GLY A 378 -12.10 18.58 -13.07
CA GLY A 378 -12.72 19.72 -13.74
C GLY A 378 -13.93 19.31 -14.59
N LYS A 379 -14.54 20.29 -15.27
CA LYS A 379 -15.60 20.02 -16.25
C LYS A 379 -15.04 19.10 -17.35
N PRO A 380 -15.62 17.92 -17.59
CA PRO A 380 -15.24 17.09 -18.72
C PRO A 380 -15.34 17.88 -20.03
N LEU A 381 -14.57 17.48 -21.05
CA LEU A 381 -14.92 17.87 -22.41
C LEU A 381 -16.32 17.32 -22.70
N ASP A 382 -17.07 17.98 -23.59
CA ASP A 382 -18.30 17.40 -24.12
C ASP A 382 -18.01 15.98 -24.63
N GLU A 383 -18.55 14.99 -23.93
CA GLU A 383 -18.27 13.57 -24.17
C GLU A 383 -18.79 13.10 -25.54
N THR A 384 -19.56 13.92 -26.25
CA THR A 384 -20.01 13.67 -27.62
C THR A 384 -19.10 14.30 -28.68
N LYS A 385 -18.26 15.27 -28.28
CA LYS A 385 -17.43 16.07 -29.20
C LYS A 385 -16.01 15.54 -29.31
N TYR A 386 -15.66 15.11 -30.52
CA TYR A 386 -14.27 14.78 -30.86
C TYR A 386 -13.45 16.06 -31.09
N SER A 387 -12.27 16.12 -30.48
CA SER A 387 -11.30 17.19 -30.68
C SER A 387 -10.11 16.67 -31.50
N PRO A 388 -9.54 17.48 -32.42
CA PRO A 388 -8.35 17.08 -33.16
C PRO A 388 -7.18 16.76 -32.22
N ILE A 389 -6.34 15.81 -32.59
CA ILE A 389 -5.16 15.41 -31.82
C ILE A 389 -3.89 15.93 -32.50
N VAL A 390 -2.88 16.29 -31.72
CA VAL A 390 -1.56 16.67 -32.23
C VAL A 390 -0.44 16.13 -31.36
N GLN A 391 0.68 15.81 -31.99
CA GLN A 391 1.94 15.49 -31.32
C GLN A 391 3.02 16.45 -31.83
N ILE A 392 3.75 17.09 -30.92
CA ILE A 392 4.88 17.95 -31.27
C ILE A 392 6.17 17.14 -31.14
N ASN A 393 6.77 16.76 -32.26
CA ASN A 393 7.95 15.89 -32.28
C ASN A 393 9.23 16.57 -32.78
N ASP A 394 9.16 17.84 -33.17
CA ASP A 394 10.27 18.56 -33.82
C ASP A 394 11.45 18.80 -32.89
N THR A 395 11.17 18.91 -31.58
CA THR A 395 12.19 19.13 -30.53
C THR A 395 11.96 18.21 -29.34
N SER A 396 13.02 17.94 -28.58
CA SER A 396 12.90 17.20 -27.30
C SER A 396 11.97 17.90 -26.31
N LEU A 397 11.95 19.23 -26.30
CA LEU A 397 11.05 20.03 -25.46
C LEU A 397 9.59 19.90 -25.87
N GLY A 398 9.32 19.89 -27.18
CA GLY A 398 7.99 19.67 -27.73
C GLY A 398 7.44 18.28 -27.41
N LYS A 399 8.28 17.23 -27.55
CA LYS A 399 7.92 15.84 -27.19
C LYS A 399 7.49 15.72 -25.73
N LEU A 400 8.11 16.49 -24.86
CA LEU A 400 7.85 16.51 -23.42
C LEU A 400 6.79 17.55 -23.00
N CYS A 401 6.26 18.34 -23.94
CA CYS A 401 5.33 19.43 -23.67
C CYS A 401 5.81 20.44 -22.62
N MET A 402 7.10 20.78 -22.71
CA MET A 402 7.72 21.80 -21.87
C MET A 402 7.38 23.19 -22.41
N GLY A 403 7.25 24.19 -21.53
CA GLY A 403 6.66 25.49 -21.85
C GLY A 403 7.19 26.17 -23.12
N SER A 404 8.50 26.21 -23.34
CA SER A 404 9.11 26.83 -24.54
C SER A 404 9.05 25.97 -25.81
N GLY A 405 8.67 24.69 -25.70
CA GLY A 405 8.60 23.74 -26.82
C GLY A 405 7.22 23.62 -27.48
N LEU A 406 6.24 24.44 -27.08
CA LEU A 406 4.85 24.32 -27.51
C LEU A 406 4.41 25.49 -28.42
N PRO A 407 4.37 25.32 -29.75
CA PRO A 407 3.90 26.35 -30.68
C PRO A 407 2.38 26.53 -30.61
N SER A 408 1.92 27.71 -30.15
CA SER A 408 0.49 27.97 -29.87
C SER A 408 -0.40 27.79 -31.10
N GLU A 409 0.01 28.28 -32.28
CA GLU A 409 -0.77 28.16 -33.53
C GLU A 409 -1.04 26.69 -33.92
N THR A 410 -0.11 25.79 -33.62
CA THR A 410 -0.24 24.36 -33.93
C THR A 410 -1.17 23.64 -32.95
N ILE A 411 -1.22 24.10 -31.69
CA ILE A 411 -1.84 23.41 -30.55
C ILE A 411 -3.26 23.90 -30.25
N LYS A 412 -3.57 25.15 -30.59
CA LYS A 412 -4.84 25.80 -30.25
C LYS A 412 -6.04 24.93 -30.64
N GLY A 413 -6.90 24.60 -29.67
CA GLY A 413 -8.10 23.80 -29.89
C GLY A 413 -7.89 22.29 -29.99
N LYS A 414 -6.68 21.77 -29.74
CA LYS A 414 -6.35 20.34 -29.92
C LYS A 414 -6.01 19.61 -28.62
N ILE A 415 -6.13 18.29 -28.63
CA ILE A 415 -5.59 17.39 -27.62
C ILE A 415 -4.12 17.14 -27.93
N VAL A 416 -3.22 17.41 -26.98
CA VAL A 416 -1.77 17.29 -27.19
C VAL A 416 -1.23 16.01 -26.57
N ILE A 417 -0.43 15.27 -27.34
CA ILE A 417 0.26 14.07 -26.88
C ILE A 417 1.65 14.44 -26.38
N CYS A 418 1.94 14.03 -25.15
CA CYS A 418 3.18 14.34 -24.45
C CYS A 418 3.83 13.06 -23.96
N LEU A 419 5.16 12.98 -24.00
CA LEU A 419 5.91 11.91 -23.38
C LEU A 419 6.12 12.19 -21.88
N ARG A 420 6.04 11.14 -21.06
CA ARG A 420 6.39 11.21 -19.64
C ARG A 420 7.87 11.57 -19.45
N GLY A 421 8.18 12.34 -18.40
CA GLY A 421 9.54 12.73 -18.01
C GLY A 421 9.74 14.24 -17.81
N MET A 422 10.84 14.62 -17.15
CA MET A 422 11.25 15.99 -16.79
C MET A 422 10.29 16.76 -15.88
N GLU A 423 9.07 17.03 -16.34
CA GLU A 423 8.01 17.70 -15.58
C GLU A 423 6.89 16.74 -15.19
N SER A 424 6.14 17.07 -14.13
CA SER A 424 4.97 16.29 -13.75
C SER A 424 3.87 16.36 -14.82
N PRO A 425 3.06 15.30 -14.99
CA PRO A 425 1.94 15.33 -15.93
C PRO A 425 0.97 16.51 -15.74
N PRO A 426 0.61 16.93 -14.51
CA PRO A 426 -0.18 18.15 -14.30
C PRO A 426 0.52 19.44 -14.78
N ALA A 427 1.85 19.54 -14.65
CA ALA A 427 2.61 20.70 -15.12
C ALA A 427 2.64 20.77 -16.65
N LYS A 428 2.83 19.63 -17.32
CA LYS A 428 2.68 19.53 -18.78
C LYS A 428 1.28 19.94 -19.22
N GLY A 429 0.25 19.50 -18.50
CA GLY A 429 -1.13 19.92 -18.74
C GLY A 429 -1.29 21.44 -18.65
N PHE A 430 -0.74 22.07 -17.60
CA PHE A 430 -0.75 23.52 -17.45
C PHE A 430 -0.07 24.25 -18.63
N ASN A 431 1.09 23.76 -19.10
CA ASN A 431 1.78 24.31 -20.26
C ASN A 431 0.94 24.19 -21.54
N VAL A 432 0.33 23.01 -21.78
CA VAL A 432 -0.56 22.78 -22.92
C VAL A 432 -1.77 23.71 -22.88
N LYS A 433 -2.38 23.89 -21.71
CA LYS A 433 -3.49 24.83 -21.52
C LYS A 433 -3.07 26.26 -21.87
N LYS A 434 -1.90 26.70 -21.38
CA LYS A 434 -1.37 28.04 -21.66
C LYS A 434 -1.12 28.26 -23.15
N ALA A 435 -0.71 27.22 -23.88
CA ALA A 435 -0.53 27.24 -25.33
C ALA A 435 -1.85 27.16 -26.13
N GLY A 436 -3.01 27.03 -25.46
CA GLY A 436 -4.34 26.99 -26.10
C GLY A 436 -4.89 25.59 -26.39
N GLY A 437 -4.23 24.53 -25.90
CA GLY A 437 -4.71 23.15 -26.02
C GLY A 437 -5.95 22.88 -25.16
N VAL A 438 -6.78 21.93 -25.59
CA VAL A 438 -8.06 21.59 -24.92
C VAL A 438 -8.00 20.29 -24.12
N GLY A 439 -6.96 19.47 -24.31
CA GLY A 439 -6.72 18.26 -23.55
C GLY A 439 -5.27 17.80 -23.65
N ILE A 440 -4.87 16.89 -22.77
CA ILE A 440 -3.52 16.30 -22.79
C ILE A 440 -3.56 14.78 -22.61
N VAL A 441 -2.77 14.07 -23.41
CA VAL A 441 -2.52 12.63 -23.22
C VAL A 441 -1.04 12.46 -22.91
N VAL A 442 -0.72 12.06 -21.68
CA VAL A 442 0.65 11.71 -21.32
C VAL A 442 0.87 10.22 -21.60
N THR A 443 1.91 9.91 -22.35
CA THR A 443 2.21 8.54 -22.78
C THR A 443 3.48 8.04 -22.10
N ASN A 444 3.47 6.78 -21.68
CA ASN A 444 4.70 6.10 -21.28
C ASN A 444 5.57 5.78 -22.51
N ASP A 445 6.87 5.72 -22.29
CA ASP A 445 7.83 5.15 -23.23
C ASP A 445 8.13 3.67 -22.91
N LEU A 446 9.09 3.08 -23.62
CA LEU A 446 9.55 1.71 -23.38
C LEU A 446 10.12 1.50 -21.98
N GLN A 447 10.60 2.55 -21.31
CA GLN A 447 11.13 2.44 -19.97
C GLN A 447 9.99 2.19 -18.98
N TYR A 448 8.96 3.05 -18.96
CA TYR A 448 7.83 2.89 -18.03
C TYR A 448 6.80 1.84 -18.47
N GLY A 449 6.79 1.47 -19.75
CA GLY A 449 6.00 0.38 -20.30
C GLY A 449 4.53 0.49 -19.94
N GLU A 450 4.00 -0.54 -19.29
CA GLU A 450 2.58 -0.65 -18.94
C GLU A 450 2.20 -0.04 -17.57
N ALA A 451 3.12 0.65 -16.89
CA ALA A 451 2.87 1.18 -15.55
C ALA A 451 2.02 2.47 -15.55
N LEU A 452 0.85 2.43 -14.89
CA LEU A 452 -0.06 3.57 -14.77
C LEU A 452 -0.03 4.14 -13.35
N PHE A 453 0.02 5.48 -13.27
CA PHE A 453 -0.06 6.26 -12.03
C PHE A 453 -0.99 7.44 -12.29
N SER A 454 -1.87 7.73 -11.33
CA SER A 454 -2.96 8.68 -11.54
C SER A 454 -2.54 10.08 -11.15
N ASP A 455 -2.76 11.04 -12.05
CA ASP A 455 -2.29 12.42 -11.91
C ASP A 455 -3.44 13.41 -11.79
N ALA A 456 -3.34 14.34 -10.84
CA ALA A 456 -4.35 15.36 -10.55
C ALA A 456 -4.27 16.57 -11.51
N TYR A 457 -4.55 16.36 -12.79
CA TYR A 457 -4.65 17.44 -13.78
C TYR A 457 -5.60 18.55 -13.31
N PHE A 458 -5.23 19.82 -13.54
CA PHE A 458 -6.05 20.97 -13.16
C PHE A 458 -6.28 21.89 -14.35
N GLY A 459 -7.52 22.34 -14.50
CA GLY A 459 -7.89 23.33 -15.52
C GLY A 459 -7.84 22.85 -16.97
N ILE A 460 -7.37 21.63 -17.25
CA ILE A 460 -7.39 20.97 -18.55
C ILE A 460 -7.63 19.46 -18.33
N PRO A 461 -8.55 18.82 -19.07
CA PRO A 461 -8.71 17.37 -19.03
C PRO A 461 -7.45 16.67 -19.51
N GLY A 462 -7.03 15.65 -18.78
CA GLY A 462 -5.85 14.88 -19.13
C GLY A 462 -5.86 13.49 -18.55
N LEU A 463 -5.19 12.56 -19.22
CA LEU A 463 -5.02 11.19 -18.77
C LEU A 463 -3.66 10.64 -19.19
N THR A 464 -3.21 9.59 -18.49
CA THR A 464 -1.98 8.88 -18.81
C THR A 464 -2.29 7.50 -19.38
N ILE A 465 -1.64 7.12 -20.48
CA ILE A 465 -1.77 5.79 -21.11
C ILE A 465 -0.44 5.03 -21.13
N THR A 466 -0.53 3.71 -21.28
CA THR A 466 0.61 2.79 -21.36
C THR A 466 1.41 2.95 -22.67
N ASN A 467 2.59 2.31 -22.75
CA ASN A 467 3.37 2.28 -23.99
C ASN A 467 2.65 1.48 -25.09
N SER A 468 2.01 0.34 -24.77
CA SER A 468 1.22 -0.39 -25.77
C SER A 468 0.05 0.44 -26.32
N ALA A 469 -0.64 1.20 -25.47
CA ALA A 469 -1.69 2.12 -25.90
C ALA A 469 -1.12 3.30 -26.73
N ARG A 470 0.06 3.80 -26.37
CA ARG A 470 0.79 4.80 -27.16
C ARG A 470 1.09 4.29 -28.57
N GLU A 471 1.56 3.06 -28.74
CA GLU A 471 1.84 2.49 -30.06
C GLU A 471 0.58 2.47 -30.95
N LYS A 472 -0.56 2.08 -30.38
CA LYS A 472 -1.86 2.15 -31.05
C LYS A 472 -2.26 3.58 -31.43
N LEU A 473 -2.09 4.53 -30.49
CA LEU A 473 -2.38 5.95 -30.72
C LEU A 473 -1.53 6.54 -31.85
N LEU A 474 -0.22 6.26 -31.84
CA LEU A 474 0.69 6.74 -32.87
C LEU A 474 0.39 6.15 -34.24
N ASN A 475 0.02 4.86 -34.29
CA ASN A 475 -0.41 4.23 -35.53
C ASN A 475 -1.71 4.88 -36.06
N TYR A 476 -2.69 5.12 -35.19
CA TYR A 476 -3.94 5.80 -35.55
C TYR A 476 -3.70 7.22 -36.12
N ILE A 477 -2.79 7.99 -35.52
CA ILE A 477 -2.46 9.33 -36.01
C ILE A 477 -1.78 9.26 -37.37
N LYS A 478 -0.87 8.30 -37.56
CA LYS A 478 -0.20 8.08 -38.84
C LYS A 478 -1.18 7.72 -39.94
N THR A 479 -2.19 6.89 -39.65
CA THR A 479 -3.18 6.46 -40.65
C THR A 479 -4.26 7.51 -40.92
N SER A 480 -4.65 8.29 -39.91
CA SER A 480 -5.73 9.28 -40.03
C SER A 480 -5.25 10.67 -40.46
N GLY A 481 -3.95 10.96 -40.36
CA GLY A 481 -3.38 12.24 -40.75
C GLY A 481 -4.02 13.43 -40.02
N HIS A 482 -4.43 14.45 -40.79
CA HIS A 482 -5.05 15.67 -40.26
C HIS A 482 -6.44 15.44 -39.64
N ASP A 483 -7.10 14.32 -39.94
CA ASP A 483 -8.43 13.97 -39.42
C ASP A 483 -8.37 13.25 -38.06
N ALA A 484 -7.17 12.99 -37.54
CA ALA A 484 -6.98 12.34 -36.25
C ALA A 484 -7.66 13.14 -35.13
N LYS A 485 -8.62 12.51 -34.46
CA LYS A 485 -9.45 13.13 -33.43
C LYS A 485 -9.76 12.16 -32.30
N ALA A 486 -9.96 12.66 -31.09
CA ALA A 486 -10.35 11.85 -29.94
C ALA A 486 -11.25 12.61 -28.98
N ARG A 487 -11.87 11.86 -28.08
CA ARG A 487 -12.58 12.37 -26.90
C ARG A 487 -12.12 11.63 -25.65
N MET A 488 -12.30 12.25 -24.49
CA MET A 488 -11.88 11.69 -23.20
C MET A 488 -13.10 11.39 -22.33
N VAL A 489 -13.08 10.25 -21.63
CA VAL A 489 -14.12 9.86 -20.67
C VAL A 489 -13.45 9.50 -19.34
N PHE A 490 -13.99 9.99 -18.23
CA PHE A 490 -13.43 9.78 -16.89
C PHE A 490 -14.40 8.94 -16.05
N HIS A 491 -13.93 7.82 -15.52
CA HIS A 491 -14.79 6.81 -14.88
C HIS A 491 -14.84 6.90 -13.35
N GLY A 492 -14.21 7.92 -12.77
CA GLY A 492 -14.13 8.10 -11.32
C GLY A 492 -13.33 6.98 -10.65
N THR A 493 -13.83 6.51 -9.50
CA THR A 493 -13.19 5.45 -8.71
C THR A 493 -13.78 4.08 -9.05
N LYS A 494 -12.93 3.08 -9.29
CA LYS A 494 -13.33 1.68 -9.50
C LYS A 494 -12.71 0.76 -8.47
N VAL A 495 -13.53 -0.05 -7.79
CA VAL A 495 -13.15 -1.04 -6.77
C VAL A 495 -14.13 -2.24 -6.81
N PRO A 496 -13.66 -3.51 -6.72
CA PRO A 496 -12.28 -3.91 -6.98
C PRO A 496 -11.97 -3.82 -8.49
N SER A 497 -10.72 -3.54 -8.84
CA SER A 497 -10.28 -3.43 -10.23
C SER A 497 -9.05 -4.29 -10.50
N GLY A 498 -9.19 -5.29 -11.37
CA GLY A 498 -8.08 -6.09 -11.88
C GLY A 498 -7.37 -6.95 -10.82
N GLN A 499 -6.16 -7.39 -11.14
CA GLN A 499 -5.32 -8.18 -10.24
C GLN A 499 -4.43 -7.25 -9.39
N ALA A 500 -4.57 -7.32 -8.07
CA ALA A 500 -3.72 -6.63 -7.11
C ALA A 500 -3.20 -7.61 -6.04
N PRO A 501 -2.01 -7.34 -5.45
CA PRO A 501 -1.09 -6.26 -5.80
C PRO A 501 -0.25 -6.57 -7.04
N SER A 502 0.22 -5.52 -7.71
CA SER A 502 1.33 -5.52 -8.67
C SER A 502 2.39 -4.52 -8.22
N VAL A 503 3.67 -4.83 -8.37
CA VAL A 503 4.76 -3.94 -7.97
C VAL A 503 4.85 -2.75 -8.92
N ALA A 504 4.95 -1.55 -8.35
CA ALA A 504 4.92 -0.31 -9.08
C ALA A 504 6.12 -0.19 -10.04
N GLY A 505 5.89 0.28 -11.27
CA GLY A 505 6.95 0.43 -12.27
C GLY A 505 8.11 1.30 -11.78
N PHE A 506 7.80 2.40 -11.08
CA PHE A 506 8.79 3.32 -10.50
C PHE A 506 9.55 2.74 -9.29
N SER A 507 9.04 1.69 -8.64
CA SER A 507 9.63 1.19 -7.38
C SER A 507 11.07 0.76 -7.63
N SER A 508 12.01 1.37 -6.92
CA SER A 508 13.42 1.06 -7.07
C SER A 508 13.71 -0.43 -6.78
N ARG A 509 14.71 -0.98 -7.46
CA ARG A 509 14.99 -2.42 -7.53
C ARG A 509 16.38 -2.74 -7.00
N GLY A 510 16.53 -3.89 -6.37
CA GLY A 510 17.82 -4.49 -6.08
C GLY A 510 18.58 -4.93 -7.34
N PRO A 511 19.73 -5.61 -7.17
CA PRO A 511 20.34 -5.96 -5.88
C PRO A 511 20.88 -4.76 -5.10
N ASN A 512 21.12 -4.96 -3.80
CA ASN A 512 21.91 -4.07 -2.97
C ASN A 512 23.35 -3.98 -3.53
N LEU A 513 23.80 -2.76 -3.82
CA LEU A 513 25.11 -2.51 -4.42
C LEU A 513 26.27 -2.59 -3.44
N GLU A 514 26.03 -2.38 -2.15
CA GLU A 514 27.07 -2.44 -1.12
C GLU A 514 27.31 -3.88 -0.65
N SER A 515 26.24 -4.63 -0.39
CA SER A 515 26.33 -6.08 -0.13
C SER A 515 25.20 -6.81 -0.83
N ILE A 516 25.54 -7.53 -1.90
CA ILE A 516 24.56 -8.34 -2.65
C ILE A 516 23.94 -9.44 -1.78
N TYR A 517 24.59 -9.83 -0.68
CA TYR A 517 24.13 -10.87 0.24
C TYR A 517 22.94 -10.45 1.10
N VAL A 518 22.67 -9.13 1.17
CA VAL A 518 21.49 -8.57 1.84
C VAL A 518 20.43 -8.24 0.79
N LEU A 519 19.34 -9.00 0.78
CA LEU A 519 18.22 -8.79 -0.15
C LEU A 519 17.58 -7.41 0.07
N LYS A 520 17.39 -6.66 -1.02
CA LYS A 520 16.66 -5.38 -1.02
C LYS A 520 15.78 -5.23 -2.28
N PRO A 521 14.58 -4.62 -2.19
CA PRO A 521 13.90 -4.22 -0.95
C PRO A 521 13.52 -5.44 -0.08
N ASP A 522 13.14 -5.22 1.18
CA ASP A 522 12.80 -6.31 2.10
C ASP A 522 11.39 -6.83 1.87
N VAL A 523 10.44 -5.91 1.68
CA VAL A 523 9.02 -6.18 1.45
C VAL A 523 8.44 -5.12 0.50
N ILE A 524 7.26 -5.38 -0.02
CA ILE A 524 6.41 -4.38 -0.69
C ILE A 524 5.15 -4.10 0.12
N ALA A 525 4.65 -2.87 0.02
CA ALA A 525 3.40 -2.44 0.65
C ALA A 525 2.68 -1.42 -0.24
N PRO A 526 1.39 -1.11 0.02
CA PRO A 526 0.61 -0.18 -0.78
C PRO A 526 1.30 1.18 -0.94
N GLY A 527 1.58 1.57 -2.18
CA GLY A 527 2.30 2.80 -2.50
C GLY A 527 1.87 3.46 -3.80
N VAL A 528 0.80 2.98 -4.44
CA VAL A 528 0.24 3.59 -5.65
C VAL A 528 -1.18 4.06 -5.34
N ASP A 529 -1.47 5.30 -5.71
CA ASP A 529 -2.81 5.88 -5.66
C ASP A 529 -3.41 5.90 -4.25
N ILE A 530 -2.59 6.30 -3.27
CA ILE A 530 -2.91 6.31 -1.83
C ILE A 530 -3.54 7.66 -1.45
N LEU A 531 -4.76 7.61 -0.91
CA LEU A 531 -5.44 8.77 -0.34
C LEU A 531 -5.01 8.97 1.11
N ALA A 532 -4.50 10.15 1.45
CA ALA A 532 -4.18 10.53 2.82
C ALA A 532 -4.33 12.05 3.01
N SER A 533 -4.13 12.54 4.24
CA SER A 533 -4.26 13.97 4.57
C SER A 533 -3.33 14.82 3.74
N TRP A 534 -3.78 16.04 3.44
CA TRP A 534 -3.04 17.02 2.69
C TRP A 534 -3.25 18.42 3.29
N PRO A 535 -2.23 19.29 3.33
CA PRO A 535 -2.39 20.63 3.83
C PRO A 535 -3.35 21.44 2.95
N ASP A 536 -4.40 22.01 3.55
CA ASP A 536 -5.42 22.79 2.86
C ASP A 536 -4.89 24.07 2.20
N ALA A 537 -3.65 24.49 2.50
CA ALA A 537 -3.00 25.62 1.86
C ALA A 537 -2.27 25.24 0.56
N ILE A 538 -2.00 23.95 0.34
CA ILE A 538 -1.16 23.47 -0.77
C ILE A 538 -2.03 22.92 -1.89
N PRO A 539 -1.88 23.40 -3.14
CA PRO A 539 -2.62 22.87 -4.26
C PRO A 539 -2.31 21.38 -4.51
N PRO A 540 -3.31 20.53 -4.79
CA PRO A 540 -3.10 19.10 -5.03
C PRO A 540 -2.17 18.78 -6.21
N ALA A 541 -2.22 19.58 -7.28
CA ALA A 541 -1.30 19.43 -8.41
C ALA A 541 0.13 19.92 -8.10
N ARG A 542 0.37 20.49 -6.91
CA ARG A 542 1.63 21.11 -6.47
C ARG A 542 2.12 22.21 -7.42
N ILE A 543 1.17 22.90 -8.06
CA ILE A 543 1.40 24.00 -9.00
C ILE A 543 0.75 25.25 -8.42
N ARG A 544 1.51 26.34 -8.31
CA ARG A 544 1.07 27.58 -7.63
C ARG A 544 -0.23 28.15 -8.19
N GLN A 545 -0.47 27.96 -9.49
CA GLN A 545 -1.63 28.43 -10.23
C GLN A 545 -2.87 27.54 -10.08
N ASP A 546 -2.76 26.36 -9.46
CA ASP A 546 -3.92 25.51 -9.19
C ASP A 546 -4.73 26.11 -8.02
N PRO A 547 -5.98 26.57 -8.25
CA PRO A 547 -6.79 27.19 -7.21
C PRO A 547 -7.44 26.15 -6.28
N ARG A 548 -7.42 24.86 -6.63
CA ARG A 548 -8.08 23.81 -5.84
C ARG A 548 -7.41 23.66 -4.47
N ARG A 549 -8.21 23.43 -3.43
CA ARG A 549 -7.78 23.06 -2.08
C ARG A 549 -8.57 21.84 -1.63
N SER A 550 -7.91 20.94 -0.91
CA SER A 550 -8.48 19.68 -0.46
C SER A 550 -7.72 19.17 0.76
N ALA A 551 -8.45 18.73 1.78
CA ALA A 551 -7.89 18.14 3.00
C ALA A 551 -7.27 16.75 2.75
N PHE A 552 -7.49 16.17 1.57
CA PHE A 552 -6.92 14.91 1.14
C PHE A 552 -6.28 15.05 -0.24
N ASN A 553 -5.26 14.24 -0.50
CA ASN A 553 -4.66 14.10 -1.82
C ASN A 553 -4.33 12.63 -2.10
N ILE A 554 -4.27 12.29 -3.37
CA ILE A 554 -3.94 10.94 -3.84
C ILE A 554 -2.54 10.98 -4.45
N LEU A 555 -1.60 10.25 -3.85
CA LEU A 555 -0.20 10.21 -4.28
C LEU A 555 0.29 8.78 -4.49
N SER A 556 1.35 8.68 -5.30
CA SER A 556 2.06 7.43 -5.57
C SER A 556 3.55 7.59 -5.27
N GLY A 557 4.15 6.59 -4.63
CA GLY A 557 5.57 6.52 -4.32
C GLY A 557 5.89 5.44 -3.28
N THR A 558 7.14 5.00 -3.22
CA THR A 558 7.66 4.22 -2.07
C THR A 558 7.60 5.00 -0.76
N SER A 559 7.51 6.34 -0.86
CA SER A 559 7.18 7.24 0.23
C SER A 559 5.79 7.00 0.83
N MET A 560 4.84 6.43 0.08
CA MET A 560 3.53 6.08 0.62
C MET A 560 3.54 4.64 1.16
N SER A 561 4.38 3.74 0.65
CA SER A 561 4.49 2.37 1.18
C SER A 561 5.30 2.28 2.48
N CYS A 562 6.32 3.10 2.66
CA CYS A 562 7.09 3.21 3.90
C CYS A 562 6.22 3.45 5.16
N PRO A 563 5.32 4.45 5.20
CA PRO A 563 4.47 4.69 6.37
C PRO A 563 3.44 3.58 6.60
N HIS A 564 3.05 2.80 5.57
CA HIS A 564 2.25 1.60 5.80
C HIS A 564 3.01 0.58 6.65
N VAL A 565 4.27 0.29 6.30
CA VAL A 565 5.11 -0.64 7.07
C VAL A 565 5.46 -0.09 8.45
N ALA A 566 5.68 1.22 8.58
CA ALA A 566 5.86 1.84 9.90
C ALA A 566 4.61 1.69 10.78
N GLY A 567 3.42 1.87 10.22
CA GLY A 567 2.17 1.62 10.95
C GLY A 567 1.99 0.15 11.34
N ILE A 568 2.30 -0.80 10.45
CA ILE A 568 2.26 -2.24 10.79
C ILE A 568 3.26 -2.54 11.91
N ALA A 569 4.48 -2.02 11.83
CA ALA A 569 5.49 -2.19 12.86
C ALA A 569 5.04 -1.59 14.21
N ALA A 570 4.31 -0.48 14.20
CA ALA A 570 3.75 0.12 15.40
C ALA A 570 2.67 -0.77 16.03
N LEU A 571 1.77 -1.36 15.23
CA LEU A 571 0.81 -2.35 15.72
C LEU A 571 1.52 -3.58 16.29
N LEU A 572 2.50 -4.14 15.57
CA LEU A 572 3.28 -5.29 16.03
C LEU A 572 4.03 -5.01 17.33
N LYS A 573 4.61 -3.80 17.48
CA LYS A 573 5.27 -3.38 18.72
C LYS A 573 4.27 -3.22 19.88
N GLY A 574 3.05 -2.77 19.60
CA GLY A 574 1.99 -2.69 20.59
C GLY A 574 1.50 -4.06 21.05
N ALA A 575 1.35 -5.02 20.12
CA ALA A 575 0.95 -6.39 20.43
C ALA A 575 2.09 -7.22 21.06
N HIS A 576 3.34 -6.95 20.68
CA HIS A 576 4.55 -7.65 21.15
C HIS A 576 5.62 -6.67 21.64
N PRO A 577 5.45 -6.08 22.84
CA PRO A 577 6.38 -5.06 23.35
C PRO A 577 7.82 -5.56 23.54
N ASP A 578 8.02 -6.88 23.71
CA ASP A 578 9.31 -7.53 23.89
C ASP A 578 10.06 -7.79 22.57
N TRP A 579 9.41 -7.64 21.41
CA TRP A 579 10.08 -7.90 20.13
C TRP A 579 11.12 -6.84 19.79
N THR A 580 12.26 -7.30 19.30
CA THR A 580 13.32 -6.47 18.75
C THR A 580 12.91 -5.93 17.37
N PRO A 581 13.55 -4.84 16.88
CA PRO A 581 13.38 -4.39 15.50
C PRO A 581 13.62 -5.48 14.45
N ALA A 582 14.57 -6.38 14.71
CA ALA A 582 14.89 -7.49 13.83
C ALA A 582 13.78 -8.54 13.80
N MET A 583 13.19 -8.86 14.96
CA MET A 583 12.05 -9.77 15.04
C MET A 583 10.81 -9.21 14.33
N ILE A 584 10.51 -7.92 14.49
CA ILE A 584 9.40 -7.25 13.77
C ILE A 584 9.64 -7.29 12.25
N ARG A 585 10.86 -6.99 11.79
CA ARG A 585 11.22 -7.14 10.35
C ARG A 585 11.06 -8.58 9.90
N SER A 586 11.57 -9.53 10.68
CA SER A 586 11.48 -10.96 10.38
C SER A 586 10.03 -11.39 10.22
N ALA A 587 9.16 -11.06 11.18
CA ALA A 587 7.75 -11.41 11.15
C ALA A 587 7.08 -10.93 9.86
N MET A 588 7.32 -9.67 9.46
CA MET A 588 6.77 -9.13 8.21
C MET A 588 7.35 -9.80 6.96
N MET A 589 8.64 -10.16 6.96
CA MET A 589 9.28 -10.80 5.80
C MET A 589 8.84 -12.26 5.64
N THR A 590 8.87 -13.06 6.70
CA THR A 590 8.61 -14.50 6.64
C THR A 590 7.14 -14.83 6.39
N THR A 591 6.24 -13.91 6.73
CA THR A 591 4.79 -14.06 6.54
C THR A 591 4.25 -13.35 5.29
N ALA A 592 5.10 -12.63 4.57
CA ALA A 592 4.72 -11.92 3.34
C ALA A 592 4.18 -12.88 2.27
N TYR A 593 3.15 -12.45 1.55
CA TYR A 593 2.55 -13.24 0.48
C TYR A 593 3.11 -12.88 -0.90
N ASN A 594 3.14 -13.86 -1.80
CA ASN A 594 3.74 -13.74 -3.14
C ASN A 594 2.76 -14.00 -4.30
N THR A 595 1.51 -14.23 -3.96
CA THR A 595 0.41 -14.44 -4.89
C THR A 595 -0.73 -13.49 -4.55
N CYS A 596 -1.42 -13.01 -5.58
CA CYS A 596 -2.66 -12.26 -5.43
C CYS A 596 -3.76 -13.20 -4.90
N ARG A 597 -4.90 -12.62 -4.47
CA ARG A 597 -6.05 -13.39 -3.93
C ARG A 597 -6.57 -14.49 -4.88
N ASN A 598 -6.38 -14.34 -6.19
CA ASN A 598 -6.75 -15.33 -7.21
C ASN A 598 -5.68 -16.41 -7.46
N GLY A 599 -4.65 -16.51 -6.62
CA GLY A 599 -3.55 -17.47 -6.73
C GLY A 599 -2.50 -17.13 -7.79
N LYS A 600 -2.68 -16.05 -8.58
CA LYS A 600 -1.71 -15.64 -9.59
C LYS A 600 -0.49 -14.96 -8.95
N PRO A 601 0.70 -15.04 -9.55
CA PRO A 601 1.88 -14.36 -9.04
C PRO A 601 1.70 -12.84 -9.06
N ILE A 602 2.29 -12.15 -8.09
CA ILE A 602 2.44 -10.69 -8.12
C ILE A 602 3.25 -10.30 -9.36
N LEU A 603 2.76 -9.32 -10.13
CA LEU A 603 3.37 -8.90 -11.39
C LEU A 603 4.15 -7.58 -11.23
N ALA A 604 5.10 -7.34 -12.12
CA ALA A 604 5.73 -6.04 -12.33
C ALA A 604 4.86 -5.22 -13.29
N GLN A 605 4.48 -3.99 -12.90
CA GLN A 605 3.56 -3.18 -13.69
C GLN A 605 4.10 -2.81 -15.09
N GLU A 606 5.40 -2.62 -15.26
CA GLU A 606 5.98 -2.12 -16.51
C GLU A 606 5.91 -3.11 -17.68
N ASN A 607 5.80 -4.41 -17.39
CA ASN A 607 5.87 -5.47 -18.41
C ASN A 607 4.92 -6.66 -18.17
N HIS A 608 4.13 -6.62 -17.09
CA HIS A 608 3.21 -7.69 -16.67
C HIS A 608 3.84 -9.07 -16.49
N LEU A 609 5.16 -9.14 -16.28
CA LEU A 609 5.85 -10.36 -15.93
C LEU A 609 5.82 -10.57 -14.42
N PRO A 610 5.94 -11.81 -13.92
CA PRO A 610 6.07 -12.08 -12.49
C PRO A 610 7.20 -11.25 -11.86
N ALA A 611 6.90 -10.59 -10.74
CA ALA A 611 7.85 -9.76 -10.02
C ALA A 611 8.95 -10.64 -9.40
N SER A 612 10.21 -10.32 -9.72
CA SER A 612 11.37 -11.00 -9.14
C SER A 612 11.59 -10.58 -7.68
N VAL A 613 12.36 -11.36 -6.92
CA VAL A 613 12.77 -11.02 -5.55
C VAL A 613 13.47 -9.66 -5.44
N TRP A 614 14.22 -9.25 -6.47
CA TRP A 614 14.87 -7.93 -6.51
C TRP A 614 13.90 -6.76 -6.63
N LEU A 615 12.64 -7.05 -6.97
CA LEU A 615 11.57 -6.08 -7.10
C LEU A 615 10.61 -6.15 -5.89
N ARG A 616 10.23 -7.35 -5.46
CA ARG A 616 9.22 -7.55 -4.40
C ARG A 616 9.78 -7.85 -3.00
N GLY A 617 11.08 -8.11 -2.87
CA GLY A 617 11.67 -8.61 -1.63
C GLY A 617 11.08 -9.98 -1.25
N ALA A 618 10.77 -10.14 0.03
CA ALA A 618 10.09 -11.32 0.56
C ALA A 618 8.64 -11.46 0.05
N GLY A 619 8.00 -10.35 -0.31
CA GLY A 619 6.63 -10.32 -0.80
C GLY A 619 5.85 -9.11 -0.30
N HIS A 620 4.54 -9.15 -0.47
CA HIS A 620 3.65 -8.14 0.06
C HIS A 620 3.32 -8.41 1.53
N VAL A 621 3.38 -7.37 2.35
CA VAL A 621 3.11 -7.47 3.78
C VAL A 621 1.71 -8.01 4.07
N ASP A 622 1.62 -8.86 5.09
CA ASP A 622 0.41 -9.45 5.66
C ASP A 622 0.40 -9.17 7.18
N PRO A 623 -0.25 -8.08 7.63
CA PRO A 623 -0.22 -7.67 9.04
C PRO A 623 -0.75 -8.75 9.99
N GLU A 624 -1.85 -9.42 9.62
CA GLU A 624 -2.49 -10.41 10.49
C GLU A 624 -1.60 -11.64 10.67
N LYS A 625 -0.97 -12.13 9.60
CA LYS A 625 0.00 -13.23 9.74
C LYS A 625 1.27 -12.81 10.46
N ALA A 626 1.75 -11.57 10.26
CA ALA A 626 2.92 -11.06 10.94
C ALA A 626 2.73 -10.94 12.47
N ASN A 627 1.48 -10.90 12.96
CA ASN A 627 1.18 -10.89 14.39
C ASN A 627 1.51 -12.23 15.07
N ASP A 628 1.44 -13.35 14.35
CA ASP A 628 1.83 -14.68 14.87
C ASP A 628 2.66 -15.45 13.83
N PRO A 629 3.94 -15.09 13.65
CA PRO A 629 4.81 -15.73 12.67
C PRO A 629 5.33 -17.09 13.14
N GLY A 630 5.09 -17.47 14.41
CA GLY A 630 5.65 -18.63 15.09
C GLY A 630 7.15 -18.53 15.39
N LEU A 631 7.95 -18.21 14.37
CA LEU A 631 9.42 -18.12 14.45
C LEU A 631 9.92 -16.77 13.92
N ALA A 632 11.02 -16.28 14.50
CA ALA A 632 11.68 -15.06 14.06
C ALA A 632 13.21 -15.22 13.94
N TYR A 633 13.78 -14.59 12.90
CA TYR A 633 15.21 -14.34 12.78
C TYR A 633 15.55 -13.08 13.56
N ASP A 634 16.05 -13.27 14.78
CA ASP A 634 16.53 -12.18 15.62
C ASP A 634 18.00 -11.84 15.30
N LEU A 635 18.38 -10.58 15.48
CA LEU A 635 19.71 -10.06 15.17
C LEU A 635 20.18 -9.16 16.30
N THR A 636 21.44 -9.33 16.69
CA THR A 636 22.12 -8.56 17.72
C THR A 636 23.07 -7.53 17.11
N GLU A 637 23.60 -6.64 17.96
CA GLU A 637 24.65 -5.71 17.56
C GLU A 637 25.90 -6.44 17.05
N ASP A 638 26.27 -7.55 17.69
CA ASP A 638 27.40 -8.38 17.30
C ASP A 638 27.25 -9.00 15.92
N ASP A 639 26.03 -9.39 15.53
CA ASP A 639 25.76 -9.91 14.18
C ASP A 639 26.01 -8.84 13.10
N TYR A 640 25.64 -7.59 13.37
CA TYR A 640 25.92 -6.49 12.45
C TYR A 640 27.41 -6.14 12.40
N ILE A 641 28.11 -6.21 13.54
CA ILE A 641 29.56 -6.00 13.59
C ILE A 641 30.30 -7.11 12.82
N ASP A 642 29.91 -8.37 13.01
CA ASP A 642 30.44 -9.52 12.25
C ASP A 642 30.25 -9.32 10.75
N PHE A 643 29.05 -8.87 10.35
CA PHE A 643 28.75 -8.53 8.96
C PHE A 643 29.65 -7.42 8.43
N LEU A 644 29.81 -6.30 9.15
CA LEU A 644 30.66 -5.20 8.72
C LEU A 644 32.14 -5.62 8.59
N CYS A 645 32.63 -6.43 9.53
CA CYS A 645 33.97 -7.03 9.46
C CYS A 645 34.12 -7.92 8.22
N ALA A 646 33.11 -8.76 7.92
CA ALA A 646 33.11 -9.63 6.75
C ALA A 646 32.99 -8.85 5.42
N SER A 647 32.36 -7.67 5.42
CA SER A 647 32.23 -6.77 4.27
C SER A 647 33.43 -5.83 4.06
N ASN A 648 34.59 -6.11 4.67
CA ASN A 648 35.82 -5.30 4.55
C ASN A 648 35.63 -3.82 4.94
N TYR A 649 34.88 -3.54 6.00
CA TYR A 649 34.86 -2.22 6.63
C TYR A 649 36.12 -2.04 7.49
N THR A 650 36.74 -0.87 7.39
CA THR A 650 37.90 -0.51 8.23
C THR A 650 37.48 -0.24 9.67
N LYS A 651 38.44 -0.29 10.62
CA LYS A 651 38.18 0.02 12.04
C LYS A 651 37.51 1.40 12.21
N SER A 652 37.95 2.40 11.44
CA SER A 652 37.36 3.75 11.47
C SER A 652 35.95 3.79 10.88
N GLU A 653 35.67 3.07 9.79
CA GLU A 653 34.32 3.01 9.22
C GLU A 653 33.34 2.27 10.14
N ILE A 654 33.78 1.21 10.83
CA ILE A 654 32.96 0.53 11.85
C ILE A 654 32.70 1.47 13.03
N MET A 655 33.73 2.17 13.51
CA MET A 655 33.58 3.18 14.57
C MET A 655 32.57 4.27 14.20
N MET A 656 32.56 4.72 12.93
CA MET A 656 31.59 5.70 12.44
C MET A 656 30.13 5.20 12.50
N ILE A 657 29.89 3.90 12.38
CA ILE A 657 28.55 3.30 12.39
C ILE A 657 28.16 2.86 13.80
N ALA A 658 29.00 2.01 14.41
CA ALA A 658 28.73 1.34 15.67
C ALA A 658 29.04 2.21 16.89
N LYS A 659 29.78 3.33 16.72
CA LYS A 659 30.22 4.24 17.80
C LYS A 659 31.16 3.58 18.82
N THR A 660 31.62 2.36 18.55
CA THR A 660 32.53 1.58 19.39
C THR A 660 33.72 1.09 18.58
N GLU A 661 34.90 1.08 19.20
CA GLU A 661 36.10 0.54 18.56
C GLU A 661 36.03 -0.99 18.53
N VAL A 662 36.11 -1.56 17.33
CA VAL A 662 36.01 -3.01 17.11
C VAL A 662 37.27 -3.51 16.41
N SER A 663 37.83 -4.62 16.91
CA SER A 663 38.83 -5.41 16.18
C SER A 663 38.17 -6.58 15.43
N CYS A 664 38.32 -6.59 14.10
CA CYS A 664 37.86 -7.69 13.24
C CYS A 664 38.78 -8.92 13.26
N GLU A 665 39.93 -8.86 13.92
CA GLU A 665 40.96 -9.93 13.91
C GLU A 665 40.42 -11.25 14.47
N LYS A 666 39.50 -11.20 15.44
CA LYS A 666 38.83 -12.36 16.04
C LYS A 666 37.53 -12.77 15.33
N ARG A 667 37.11 -12.04 14.29
CA ARG A 667 35.81 -12.21 13.58
C ARG A 667 36.00 -12.68 12.12
N THR A 668 37.21 -13.14 11.76
CA THR A 668 37.63 -13.46 10.38
C THR A 668 36.94 -14.69 9.76
N THR A 669 36.33 -15.55 10.59
CA THR A 669 35.63 -16.75 10.12
C THR A 669 34.25 -16.45 9.54
N LYS A 670 33.63 -15.34 9.95
CA LYS A 670 32.29 -14.93 9.52
C LYS A 670 32.29 -14.44 8.07
N LYS A 671 31.20 -14.69 7.36
CA LYS A 671 30.95 -14.23 6.00
C LYS A 671 29.75 -13.29 5.96
N GLU A 672 29.68 -12.45 4.93
CA GLU A 672 28.56 -11.51 4.76
C GLU A 672 27.19 -12.22 4.72
N TRP A 673 27.13 -13.42 4.15
CA TRP A 673 25.92 -14.23 4.07
C TRP A 673 25.53 -14.93 5.38
N ASP A 674 26.40 -14.94 6.40
CA ASP A 674 26.11 -15.51 7.72
C ASP A 674 25.28 -14.57 8.61
N LEU A 675 25.05 -13.32 8.19
CA LEU A 675 24.09 -12.44 8.84
C LEU A 675 22.76 -13.19 8.97
N ASN A 676 22.20 -13.27 10.18
CA ASN A 676 20.96 -14.00 10.48
C ASN A 676 19.71 -13.31 9.90
N TYR A 677 19.72 -13.03 8.59
CA TYR A 677 18.72 -12.29 7.86
C TYR A 677 17.59 -13.21 7.39
N PRO A 678 16.33 -12.76 7.35
CA PRO A 678 15.17 -13.53 6.84
C PRO A 678 15.18 -13.77 5.32
N ALA A 679 16.35 -13.68 4.69
CA ALA A 679 16.57 -14.02 3.29
C ALA A 679 17.99 -14.57 3.12
N ILE A 680 18.17 -15.40 2.09
CA ILE A 680 19.46 -15.96 1.71
C ILE A 680 19.72 -15.58 0.26
N VAL A 681 20.79 -14.83 0.03
CA VAL A 681 21.30 -14.56 -1.31
C VAL A 681 22.68 -15.18 -1.40
N VAL A 682 22.90 -15.98 -2.44
CA VAL A 682 24.21 -16.55 -2.77
C VAL A 682 24.60 -16.03 -4.15
N ALA A 683 25.76 -15.38 -4.23
CA ALA A 683 26.33 -14.89 -5.49
C ALA A 683 27.65 -15.63 -5.78
N PRO A 684 27.82 -16.26 -6.96
CA PRO A 684 29.11 -16.79 -7.36
C PRO A 684 30.10 -15.63 -7.49
N LYS A 685 31.30 -15.75 -6.90
CA LYS A 685 32.32 -14.69 -6.94
C LYS A 685 32.60 -14.27 -8.39
N ARG A 686 32.62 -12.96 -8.65
CA ARG A 686 32.91 -12.35 -9.97
C ARG A 686 34.33 -12.60 -10.49
N GLN A 687 35.22 -13.16 -9.66
CA GLN A 687 36.59 -13.49 -10.02
C GLN A 687 36.81 -14.96 -9.73
N VAL A 688 36.80 -15.80 -10.77
CA VAL A 688 37.84 -16.78 -11.11
C VAL A 688 37.42 -17.40 -12.45
N GLU A 689 38.35 -17.36 -13.39
CA GLU A 689 38.34 -18.13 -14.64
C GLU A 689 38.21 -19.63 -14.33
N ARG A 690 36.97 -20.13 -14.20
CA ARG A 690 36.48 -21.50 -14.47
C ARG A 690 35.16 -21.73 -13.70
N PRO A 691 34.13 -22.31 -14.33
CA PRO A 691 32.88 -22.67 -13.66
C PRO A 691 33.11 -23.91 -12.80
N SER A 692 33.54 -23.69 -11.56
CA SER A 692 33.51 -24.72 -10.51
C SER A 692 32.13 -24.73 -9.85
N ASN A 693 31.69 -25.90 -9.39
CA ASN A 693 30.50 -26.00 -8.53
C ASN A 693 30.76 -25.13 -7.30
N VAL A 694 29.98 -24.07 -7.13
CA VAL A 694 30.08 -23.21 -5.94
C VAL A 694 29.21 -23.82 -4.87
N ASN A 695 29.84 -24.33 -3.81
CA ASN A 695 29.15 -24.74 -2.59
C ASN A 695 29.22 -23.62 -1.55
N VAL A 696 28.07 -23.17 -1.06
CA VAL A 696 27.98 -22.20 0.03
C VAL A 696 27.10 -22.76 1.13
N THR A 697 27.66 -22.90 2.32
CA THR A 697 26.90 -23.19 3.54
C THR A 697 26.60 -21.89 4.26
N VAL A 698 25.33 -21.72 4.65
CA VAL A 698 24.79 -20.54 5.31
C VAL A 698 24.17 -20.98 6.63
N THR A 699 24.60 -20.41 7.75
CA THR A 699 23.99 -20.70 9.06
C THR A 699 22.88 -19.71 9.37
N ARG A 700 21.79 -20.18 9.96
CA ARG A 700 20.69 -19.36 10.46
C ARG A 700 20.25 -19.84 11.84
N THR A 701 19.72 -18.91 12.63
CA THR A 701 19.17 -19.17 13.96
C THR A 701 17.77 -18.62 14.05
N LEU A 702 16.83 -19.48 14.43
CA LEU A 702 15.42 -19.14 14.64
C LEU A 702 15.14 -19.05 16.14
N THR A 703 14.37 -18.05 16.52
CA THR A 703 13.83 -17.86 17.87
C THR A 703 12.35 -18.19 17.85
N ASN A 704 11.89 -19.04 18.76
CA ASN A 704 10.46 -19.30 18.95
C ASN A 704 9.79 -18.06 19.57
N VAL A 705 8.78 -17.51 18.90
CA VAL A 705 7.98 -16.39 19.42
C VAL A 705 6.56 -16.81 19.79
N GLY A 706 6.16 -18.02 19.39
CA GLY A 706 4.88 -18.62 19.74
C GLY A 706 4.81 -19.08 21.19
N SER A 707 3.58 -19.31 21.65
CA SER A 707 3.30 -19.85 22.99
C SER A 707 3.37 -21.37 22.98
N GLY A 708 4.10 -21.96 23.93
CA GLY A 708 4.15 -23.41 24.15
C GLY A 708 5.05 -24.18 23.18
N SER A 709 4.97 -25.51 23.29
CA SER A 709 5.80 -26.44 22.50
C SER A 709 5.31 -26.54 21.06
N SER A 710 6.24 -26.53 20.11
CA SER A 710 5.95 -26.60 18.68
C SER A 710 7.12 -27.17 17.89
N SER A 711 6.80 -27.97 16.87
CA SER A 711 7.79 -28.52 15.93
C SER A 711 7.54 -28.00 14.53
N TYR A 712 8.63 -27.74 13.81
CA TYR A 712 8.61 -27.19 12.47
C TYR A 712 9.42 -28.06 11.54
N ARG A 713 8.86 -28.37 10.36
CA ARG A 713 9.58 -29.04 9.27
C ARG A 713 9.84 -28.05 8.14
N VAL A 714 11.05 -28.12 7.56
CA VAL A 714 11.40 -27.26 6.43
C VAL A 714 10.81 -27.78 5.13
N GLU A 715 10.15 -26.90 4.38
CA GLU A 715 9.81 -27.12 2.99
C GLU A 715 10.78 -26.37 2.07
N LEU A 716 11.31 -27.09 1.08
CA LEU A 716 12.36 -26.59 0.19
C LEU A 716 11.88 -26.50 -1.26
N VAL A 717 11.97 -25.30 -1.83
CA VAL A 717 11.88 -25.11 -3.28
C VAL A 717 13.24 -24.65 -3.78
N SER A 718 13.97 -25.56 -4.44
CA SER A 718 15.29 -25.26 -5.03
C SER A 718 15.15 -24.36 -6.27
N PRO A 719 15.96 -23.29 -6.38
CA PRO A 719 15.95 -22.43 -7.55
C PRO A 719 16.55 -23.16 -8.76
N LYS A 720 16.14 -22.78 -9.97
CA LYS A 720 16.68 -23.39 -11.20
C LYS A 720 18.20 -23.14 -11.27
N GLY A 721 18.97 -24.21 -11.43
CA GLY A 721 20.45 -24.15 -11.50
C GLY A 721 21.14 -24.18 -10.13
N ALA A 722 20.44 -24.52 -9.05
CA ALA A 722 21.07 -24.88 -7.79
C ALA A 722 20.29 -25.99 -7.07
N LYS A 723 21.01 -26.79 -6.29
CA LYS A 723 20.45 -27.74 -5.34
C LYS A 723 20.62 -27.17 -3.93
N VAL A 724 19.58 -27.29 -3.11
CA VAL A 724 19.56 -26.74 -1.75
C VAL A 724 19.21 -27.83 -0.75
N SER A 725 20.01 -27.94 0.32
CA SER A 725 19.82 -28.85 1.45
C SER A 725 19.75 -28.06 2.76
N VAL A 726 19.00 -28.57 3.74
CA VAL A 726 18.89 -27.98 5.07
C VAL A 726 19.12 -29.02 6.15
N ASN A 727 19.93 -28.70 7.16
CA ASN A 727 20.26 -29.58 8.27
C ASN A 727 20.27 -28.83 9.63
N PRO A 728 19.52 -29.27 10.65
CA PRO A 728 18.49 -30.31 10.59
C PRO A 728 17.27 -29.86 9.77
N SER A 729 16.51 -30.80 9.20
CA SER A 729 15.28 -30.53 8.45
C SER A 729 14.04 -30.33 9.33
N GLU A 730 14.19 -30.52 10.63
CA GLU A 730 13.15 -30.38 11.64
C GLU A 730 13.71 -29.70 12.89
N LEU A 731 12.95 -28.76 13.45
CA LEU A 731 13.28 -28.02 14.66
C LEU A 731 12.09 -28.05 15.62
N SER A 732 12.29 -28.60 16.82
CA SER A 732 11.30 -28.58 17.90
C SER A 732 11.67 -27.51 18.92
N PHE A 733 10.72 -26.77 19.45
CA PHE A 733 10.91 -25.76 20.49
C PHE A 733 9.92 -26.04 21.61
N GLU A 734 10.35 -25.96 22.87
CA GLU A 734 9.51 -26.24 24.03
C GLU A 734 8.91 -24.97 24.63
N VAL A 735 9.65 -23.85 24.56
CA VAL A 735 9.28 -22.60 25.23
C VAL A 735 9.49 -21.38 24.33
N LYS A 736 8.76 -20.30 24.61
CA LYS A 736 8.97 -18.98 23.98
C LYS A 736 10.40 -18.51 24.28
N GLY A 737 11.08 -17.99 23.26
CA GLY A 737 12.45 -17.47 23.35
C GLY A 737 13.55 -18.51 23.13
N GLU A 738 13.23 -19.80 23.04
CA GLU A 738 14.21 -20.82 22.69
C GLU A 738 14.77 -20.57 21.28
N LYS A 739 16.10 -20.70 21.14
CA LYS A 739 16.83 -20.46 19.89
C LYS A 739 17.41 -21.77 19.36
N LYS A 740 17.20 -22.05 18.08
CA LYS A 740 17.82 -23.19 17.39
C LYS A 740 18.40 -22.80 16.05
N SER A 741 19.53 -23.40 15.71
CA SER A 741 20.25 -23.13 14.47
C SER A 741 20.09 -24.26 13.46
N PHE A 742 20.19 -23.89 12.18
CA PHE A 742 20.23 -24.81 11.05
C PHE A 742 21.19 -24.27 9.99
N GLU A 743 21.69 -25.19 9.17
CA GLU A 743 22.56 -24.89 8.03
C GLU A 743 21.79 -25.08 6.73
N VAL A 744 22.01 -24.15 5.79
CA VAL A 744 21.51 -24.22 4.42
C VAL A 744 22.70 -24.35 3.50
N GLU A 745 22.80 -25.49 2.83
CA GLU A 745 23.82 -25.74 1.81
C GLU A 745 23.24 -25.43 0.43
N VAL A 746 23.91 -24.56 -0.32
CA VAL A 746 23.53 -24.17 -1.68
C VAL A 746 24.62 -24.58 -2.65
N LEU A 747 24.30 -25.58 -3.47
CA LEU A 747 25.16 -26.10 -4.53
C LEU A 747 24.72 -25.53 -5.87
N ALA A 748 25.47 -24.57 -6.41
CA ALA A 748 25.21 -24.07 -7.76
C ALA A 748 25.62 -25.12 -8.79
N GLU A 749 24.65 -25.59 -9.60
CA GLU A 749 24.87 -26.59 -10.63
C GLU A 749 25.21 -25.93 -11.97
N LYS A 750 26.18 -26.50 -12.68
CA LYS A 750 26.53 -26.07 -14.05
C LYS A 750 25.33 -26.26 -14.98
N GLU A 751 24.84 -25.19 -15.61
CA GLU A 751 23.90 -25.34 -16.72
C GLU A 751 24.57 -26.15 -17.86
N LYS A 752 24.01 -27.31 -18.22
CA LYS A 752 24.39 -28.07 -19.42
C LYS A 752 23.58 -27.57 -20.64
N GLY A 753 24.26 -26.91 -21.59
CA GLY A 753 23.79 -26.61 -22.98
C GLY A 753 23.04 -25.27 -23.16
N ASN A 754 23.15 -24.48 -24.24
CA ASN A 754 23.83 -24.60 -25.54
C ASN A 754 24.44 -23.24 -25.92
N VAL A 755 25.64 -23.25 -26.50
CA VAL A 755 26.15 -22.13 -27.31
C VAL A 755 25.28 -22.09 -28.57
N MET A 756 24.54 -21.00 -28.77
CA MET A 756 24.00 -20.63 -30.08
C MET A 756 24.48 -19.21 -30.38
N ASP A 757 25.45 -19.19 -31.30
CA ASP A 757 25.77 -18.19 -32.31
C ASP A 757 25.87 -16.72 -31.89
N ALA A 758 27.12 -16.31 -31.67
CA ALA A 758 27.56 -14.97 -32.01
C ALA A 758 27.84 -14.94 -33.52
N GLU A 759 26.93 -14.37 -34.31
CA GLU A 759 27.23 -13.88 -35.65
C GLU A 759 27.18 -12.35 -35.68
N ASP A 760 28.11 -11.82 -36.45
CA ASP A 760 28.54 -10.43 -36.63
C ASP A 760 27.46 -9.43 -37.04
N GLY A 761 27.73 -8.15 -36.74
CA GLY A 761 26.94 -7.03 -37.26
C GLY A 761 27.41 -5.64 -36.80
N GLU A 762 28.45 -5.15 -37.47
CA GLU A 762 28.84 -3.73 -37.69
C GLU A 762 29.54 -2.91 -36.59
N ARG A 763 30.75 -2.45 -36.99
CA ARG A 763 31.56 -1.41 -36.35
C ARG A 763 30.90 -0.04 -36.55
N GLY A 764 30.63 0.65 -35.45
CA GLY A 764 30.34 2.08 -35.38
C GLY A 764 30.61 2.58 -33.97
N GLU A 765 31.34 3.69 -33.85
CA GLU A 765 31.93 4.21 -32.62
C GLU A 765 30.92 4.52 -31.50
N GLY A 766 31.33 4.29 -30.24
CA GLY A 766 30.78 4.95 -29.06
C GLY A 766 29.69 4.20 -28.27
N VAL A 767 30.04 3.84 -27.04
CA VAL A 767 29.18 3.30 -25.95
C VAL A 767 28.86 1.80 -26.02
N ARG A 768 29.72 1.00 -25.37
CA ARG A 768 29.42 -0.39 -24.98
C ARG A 768 28.27 -0.42 -23.97
N LYS A 769 27.02 -0.55 -24.44
CA LYS A 769 25.87 -0.90 -23.59
C LYS A 769 25.92 -2.41 -23.32
N PHE A 770 26.41 -2.80 -22.14
CA PHE A 770 26.27 -4.18 -21.65
C PHE A 770 24.79 -4.47 -21.37
N LYS A 771 24.13 -5.15 -22.32
CA LYS A 771 22.74 -5.58 -22.19
C LYS A 771 22.70 -6.98 -21.56
N CYS A 772 22.92 -7.07 -20.24
CA CYS A 772 22.72 -8.32 -19.51
C CYS A 772 21.21 -8.64 -19.41
N ARG A 773 20.70 -9.46 -20.33
CA ARG A 773 19.38 -10.10 -20.19
C ARG A 773 19.50 -11.24 -19.17
N TRP A 774 19.04 -11.01 -17.94
CA TRP A 774 18.79 -12.09 -16.99
C TRP A 774 17.49 -12.82 -17.39
N ARG A 775 17.59 -14.08 -17.84
CA ARG A 775 16.42 -14.95 -18.06
C ARG A 775 15.93 -15.53 -16.71
N LYS A 776 14.61 -15.72 -16.60
CA LYS A 776 13.84 -16.23 -15.44
C LYS A 776 14.63 -17.22 -14.56
N LYS A 777 14.92 -16.82 -13.31
CA LYS A 777 15.27 -17.73 -12.21
C LYS A 777 14.06 -17.87 -11.29
N ARG A 778 13.72 -19.09 -10.89
CA ARG A 778 12.80 -19.35 -9.77
C ARG A 778 13.56 -19.09 -8.47
N ASP A 779 12.87 -18.57 -7.46
CA ASP A 779 13.46 -18.12 -6.20
C ASP A 779 13.70 -19.29 -5.23
N LEU A 780 14.73 -19.18 -4.37
CA LEU A 780 14.86 -20.05 -3.20
C LEU A 780 13.79 -19.64 -2.18
N ARG A 781 12.92 -20.59 -1.80
CA ARG A 781 11.97 -20.41 -0.71
C ARG A 781 12.24 -21.46 0.37
N LEU A 782 12.52 -20.97 1.58
CA LEU A 782 12.59 -21.75 2.80
C LEU A 782 11.37 -21.38 3.62
N THR A 783 10.46 -22.33 3.85
CA THR A 783 9.30 -22.12 4.73
C THR A 783 9.35 -23.18 5.82
N TRP A 784 9.19 -22.76 7.07
CA TRP A 784 9.05 -23.68 8.19
C TRP A 784 7.56 -23.80 8.50
N GLU A 785 6.99 -24.98 8.24
CA GLU A 785 5.60 -25.24 8.55
C GLU A 785 5.50 -25.94 9.90
N LYS A 786 4.57 -25.47 10.74
CA LYS A 786 4.26 -26.12 12.02
C LYS A 786 3.69 -27.50 11.70
N SER A 787 4.28 -28.56 12.23
CA SER A 787 3.81 -29.91 11.97
C SER A 787 2.40 -30.10 12.57
N SER A 788 1.41 -30.32 11.72
CA SER A 788 0.11 -30.83 12.17
C SER A 788 0.27 -32.34 12.42
N LEU A 789 0.52 -32.73 13.67
CA LEU A 789 0.46 -34.15 14.05
C LEU A 789 -0.91 -34.50 14.65
N PRO A 790 -1.44 -35.69 14.34
CA PRO A 790 -2.67 -36.21 14.93
C PRO A 790 -2.35 -36.67 16.35
N TRP A 791 -2.94 -36.02 17.35
CA TRP A 791 -2.99 -36.61 18.68
C TRP A 791 -4.16 -37.61 18.69
N THR A 792 -3.83 -38.91 18.64
CA THR A 792 -4.70 -40.00 19.10
C THR A 792 -4.38 -40.32 20.56
N GLU A 793 -5.39 -40.16 21.42
CA GLU A 793 -5.65 -40.70 22.78
C GLU A 793 -4.50 -41.02 23.74
N VAL A 794 -4.52 -40.40 24.95
CA VAL A 794 -5.25 -40.91 26.14
C VAL A 794 -5.95 -39.75 26.83
#